data_AF-A0A9P4JG13-F1
#
_entry.id   AF-A0A9P4JG13-F1
#
_cell.length_a   1.000
_cell.length_b   1.000
_cell.length_c   1.000
_cell.angle_alpha   90.00
_cell.angle_beta   90.00
_cell.angle_gamma   90.00
#
_symmetry.space_group_name_H-M   'P 1'
#
loop_
_entity.id
_entity.type
_entity.pdbx_description
1 polymer ?
#
loop_
_entity_poly.entity_id
_entity_poly.type
_entity_poly.pdbx_seq_one_letter_code
_entity_poly.pdbx_strand_id
1 'polypeptide(L)'
;MAQESGITPKSDYECYIYVHNKSDVDFRLWDKSVKQGEWAPKMPPPTIEAGTEELVRLNDKNGTTEGSEGKVIYELNHPKHGDKSIKVTIEFADPTGWGENYLHANTTHPNLVSCDVRNYQRKGHPFTGHVDIYLLNADGQKAEIGTFKDSRAQSSGLISARPTDRKMLDTHLNMTKEPCITPQSGFECFIYFHNKTNVDLHLSSAKAEVGKFADKSPPRIIGAHTKGSLELKDGGGWFEGSKGWVIYKLSRHGKTISLQVNFEDPVNGENSLAVTVSHPDLVECYAMGYERKGHPFSGNIIVEFLDEMTTDNKSDQNKAIQAPEAQPRNVALAVPSERNLHARFEIGFDGKLPLGLGRKEPIHEDIAIASFIGCRVPKFRFPRGTDYNSLDRNQWEYIRGLEWNDDPSCLLFVDSDESNSALGKGLDFAHAFLFGDDGCLTRRTHFGDLQFLHSMASRYGEDANITKEKLLKWIEIMYKLATGDQGVNAKDRIGDRERFPEYFSSSTDPCGDKTLEDLLLGTTRKYPRSNIPKRALGSCLHLIQDSYAVGHTLRRLQNVWDIEGKDEDGYFRFRPNTYAQLGPIITFHTYKDQSDRHKHYDESNQDRDPKDLNSFNHIIGARCAIDKSKKLIDFYATKTKWEDGVSDFLANEVFALDKKVTRSNAEVDERFALPETSGTVCVQQAYHDDDETYRMGLERKMALLEGGLAYMQPAGVDDRAHGISRLCRGFYPAVLATLKYIMMSVGILVLFVLAIFIMRTLKLG
;
A
#
# COMPACT_ATOMS: atom_id res chain seq x y z
N MET A 1 7.32 -57.12 -11.54
CA MET A 1 6.40 -57.44 -10.43
C MET A 1 6.43 -56.25 -9.48
N ALA A 2 5.24 -55.69 -9.19
CA ALA A 2 4.83 -54.82 -8.06
C ALA A 2 5.71 -53.61 -7.69
N GLN A 3 5.21 -52.40 -7.41
CA GLN A 3 3.91 -51.74 -7.50
C GLN A 3 4.25 -50.26 -7.26
N GLU A 4 3.97 -49.36 -8.20
CA GLU A 4 4.07 -47.92 -7.97
C GLU A 4 2.96 -47.52 -7.00
N SER A 5 3.33 -47.13 -5.78
CA SER A 5 2.47 -46.37 -4.88
C SER A 5 2.78 -44.89 -5.09
N GLY A 6 1.78 -44.14 -5.57
CA GLY A 6 1.85 -42.69 -5.69
C GLY A 6 2.15 -42.03 -4.33
N ILE A 7 3.05 -41.05 -4.35
CA ILE A 7 3.26 -40.12 -3.25
C ILE A 7 3.02 -38.72 -3.84
N THR A 8 1.88 -38.15 -3.46
CA THR A 8 1.52 -36.72 -3.52
C THR A 8 2.61 -35.89 -2.82
N PRO A 9 2.81 -34.60 -3.18
CA PRO A 9 3.79 -33.76 -2.50
C PRO A 9 3.47 -33.72 -1.00
N LYS A 10 4.45 -34.04 -0.16
CA LYS A 10 4.37 -33.82 1.29
C LYS A 10 4.08 -32.34 1.54
N SER A 11 3.05 -32.05 2.34
CA SER A 11 2.84 -30.73 2.93
C SER A 11 3.71 -30.66 4.19
N ASP A 12 4.79 -29.89 4.16
CA ASP A 12 5.72 -29.78 5.29
C ASP A 12 5.25 -28.64 6.24
N TYR A 13 4.48 -28.98 7.28
CA TYR A 13 3.99 -28.06 8.33
C TYR A 13 5.09 -27.73 9.38
N GLU A 14 6.27 -27.33 8.92
CA GLU A 14 7.42 -27.04 9.79
C GLU A 14 7.46 -25.57 10.22
N CYS A 15 7.97 -25.28 11.43
CA CYS A 15 8.18 -23.92 11.91
C CYS A 15 9.66 -23.52 11.87
N TYR A 16 9.94 -22.33 11.32
CA TYR A 16 11.24 -21.67 11.25
C TYR A 16 11.15 -20.30 11.94
N ILE A 17 11.53 -20.24 13.22
CA ILE A 17 11.44 -19.01 14.01
C ILE A 17 12.83 -18.41 14.21
N TYR A 18 13.10 -17.27 13.60
CA TYR A 18 14.35 -16.55 13.76
C TYR A 18 14.27 -15.62 14.98
N VAL A 19 15.18 -15.80 15.92
CA VAL A 19 15.24 -15.00 17.14
C VAL A 19 16.47 -14.11 17.07
N HIS A 20 16.25 -12.81 16.93
CA HIS A 20 17.29 -11.81 16.83
C HIS A 20 17.55 -11.19 18.20
N ASN A 21 18.74 -11.45 18.74
CA ASN A 21 19.19 -10.81 19.96
C ASN A 21 19.74 -9.42 19.62
N LYS A 22 18.89 -8.40 19.76
CA LYS A 22 19.26 -6.99 19.54
C LYS A 22 19.86 -6.34 20.78
N SER A 23 20.43 -7.14 21.69
CA SER A 23 20.97 -6.67 22.96
C SER A 23 22.46 -6.98 23.13
N ASP A 24 23.03 -6.45 24.21
CA ASP A 24 24.42 -6.66 24.63
C ASP A 24 24.63 -7.90 25.52
N VAL A 25 23.60 -8.73 25.73
CA VAL A 25 23.68 -9.89 26.61
C VAL A 25 23.23 -11.15 25.91
N ASP A 26 23.91 -12.26 26.19
CA ASP A 26 23.52 -13.56 25.64
C ASP A 26 22.22 -14.05 26.29
N PHE A 27 21.40 -14.72 25.50
CA PHE A 27 20.20 -15.39 25.98
C PHE A 27 20.47 -16.88 26.13
N ARG A 28 20.17 -17.45 27.28
CA ARG A 28 20.36 -18.89 27.54
C ARG A 28 19.03 -19.60 27.49
N LEU A 29 18.97 -20.72 26.80
CA LEU A 29 17.75 -21.52 26.75
C LEU A 29 17.42 -22.01 28.18
N TRP A 30 16.28 -21.58 28.69
CA TRP A 30 15.78 -21.97 30.01
C TRP A 30 14.88 -23.19 29.92
N ASP A 31 13.94 -23.19 28.98
CA ASP A 31 12.97 -24.27 28.82
C ASP A 31 12.48 -24.36 27.38
N LYS A 32 11.98 -25.53 26.99
CA LYS A 32 11.33 -25.76 25.71
C LYS A 32 10.23 -26.81 25.85
N SER A 33 9.10 -26.58 25.20
CA SER A 33 8.02 -27.55 25.15
C SER A 33 7.47 -27.66 23.73
N VAL A 34 7.04 -28.86 23.37
CA VAL A 34 6.39 -29.15 22.09
C VAL A 34 5.00 -29.67 22.37
N LYS A 35 4.00 -29.07 21.72
CA LYS A 35 2.62 -29.53 21.75
C LYS A 35 2.32 -30.40 20.53
N GLN A 36 2.87 -30.06 19.36
CA GLN A 36 2.81 -30.85 18.13
C GLN A 36 4.12 -30.72 17.34
N GLY A 37 4.53 -31.77 16.63
CA GLY A 37 5.82 -31.83 15.93
C GLY A 37 6.99 -32.37 16.77
N GLU A 38 8.22 -32.17 16.30
CA GLU A 38 9.45 -32.54 16.98
C GLU A 38 10.60 -31.56 16.69
N TRP A 39 11.45 -31.28 17.69
CA TRP A 39 12.59 -30.37 17.49
C TRP A 39 13.56 -30.90 16.45
N ALA A 40 13.99 -30.04 15.53
CA ALA A 40 15.07 -30.38 14.62
C ALA A 40 16.38 -30.68 15.38
N PRO A 41 17.33 -31.44 14.79
CA PRO A 41 18.60 -31.74 15.44
C PRO A 41 19.32 -30.49 15.93
N LYS A 42 19.74 -30.49 17.20
CA LYS A 42 20.41 -29.38 17.89
C LYS A 42 19.53 -28.14 18.13
N MET A 43 18.21 -28.25 17.99
CA MET A 43 17.27 -27.15 18.22
C MET A 43 16.46 -27.29 19.51
N PRO A 44 15.95 -26.17 20.05
CA PRO A 44 16.38 -24.79 19.81
C PRO A 44 17.82 -24.57 20.31
N PRO A 45 18.51 -23.51 19.84
CA PRO A 45 19.89 -23.24 20.19
C PRO A 45 20.01 -23.00 21.70
N PRO A 46 21.03 -23.58 22.38
CA PRO A 46 21.19 -23.48 23.83
C PRO A 46 21.58 -22.06 24.27
N THR A 47 22.13 -21.26 23.38
CA THR A 47 22.48 -19.86 23.61
C THR A 47 22.27 -19.07 22.33
N ILE A 48 21.75 -17.84 22.46
CA ILE A 48 21.69 -16.85 21.39
C ILE A 48 22.60 -15.71 21.80
N GLU A 49 23.72 -15.57 21.10
CA GLU A 49 24.76 -14.60 21.43
C GLU A 49 24.28 -13.16 21.24
N ALA A 50 24.85 -12.24 22.02
CA ALA A 50 24.56 -10.81 21.91
C ALA A 50 24.79 -10.30 20.47
N GLY A 51 23.77 -9.67 19.89
CA GLY A 51 23.85 -9.10 18.54
C GLY A 51 23.71 -10.10 17.39
N THR A 52 23.44 -11.38 17.66
CA THR A 52 23.26 -12.40 16.62
C THR A 52 21.80 -12.75 16.39
N GLU A 53 21.54 -13.43 15.27
CA GLU A 53 20.26 -14.03 14.94
C GLU A 53 20.43 -15.54 14.88
N GLU A 54 19.55 -16.26 15.57
CA GLU A 54 19.60 -17.72 15.66
C GLU A 54 18.25 -18.34 15.30
N LEU A 55 18.29 -19.52 14.67
CA LEU A 55 17.09 -20.23 14.21
C LEU A 55 16.56 -21.19 15.29
N VAL A 56 15.27 -21.11 15.57
CA VAL A 56 14.49 -22.10 16.31
C VAL A 56 13.63 -22.89 15.31
N ARG A 57 13.96 -24.16 15.07
CA ARG A 57 13.26 -25.01 14.09
C ARG A 57 12.51 -26.17 14.75
N LEU A 58 11.22 -26.31 14.42
CA LEU A 58 10.35 -27.40 14.84
C LEU A 58 9.78 -28.09 13.60
N ASN A 59 9.99 -29.39 13.47
CA ASN A 59 9.56 -30.19 12.32
C ASN A 59 8.18 -30.79 12.57
N ASP A 60 7.40 -30.96 11.52
CA ASP A 60 6.22 -31.84 11.55
C ASP A 60 6.67 -33.31 11.60
N LYS A 61 6.02 -34.08 12.46
CA LYS A 61 6.33 -35.49 12.70
C LYS A 61 5.67 -36.43 11.70
N ASN A 62 4.53 -36.06 11.10
CA ASN A 62 3.68 -36.98 10.32
C ASN A 62 3.21 -36.48 8.94
N GLY A 63 3.67 -35.32 8.46
CA GLY A 63 3.65 -34.88 7.06
C GLY A 63 2.29 -34.76 6.36
N THR A 64 1.18 -35.06 7.06
CA THR A 64 -0.17 -35.14 6.48
C THR A 64 -1.33 -34.90 7.45
N THR A 65 -1.15 -35.05 8.78
CA THR A 65 -2.28 -34.98 9.74
C THR A 65 -2.03 -34.22 11.04
N GLU A 66 -0.79 -33.81 11.32
CA GLU A 66 -0.45 -33.04 12.52
C GLU A 66 0.37 -31.80 12.14
N GLY A 67 0.16 -30.69 12.84
CA GLY A 67 0.94 -29.46 12.63
C GLY A 67 2.19 -29.42 13.49
N SER A 68 2.88 -28.28 13.49
CA SER A 68 3.97 -27.99 14.43
C SER A 68 3.55 -26.92 15.42
N GLU A 69 3.67 -27.16 16.72
CA GLU A 69 3.36 -26.17 17.75
C GLU A 69 4.37 -26.27 18.89
N GLY A 70 5.09 -25.18 19.13
CA GLY A 70 6.22 -25.13 20.03
C GLY A 70 6.27 -23.88 20.87
N LYS A 71 6.99 -23.99 21.99
CA LYS A 71 7.29 -22.90 22.89
C LYS A 71 8.74 -23.00 23.34
N VAL A 72 9.46 -21.88 23.30
CA VAL A 72 10.81 -21.74 23.84
C VAL A 72 10.85 -20.62 24.86
N ILE A 73 11.61 -20.81 25.92
CA ILE A 73 11.84 -19.81 26.95
C ILE A 73 13.34 -19.56 27.04
N TYR A 74 13.74 -18.33 26.80
CA TYR A 74 15.11 -17.86 26.96
C TYR A 74 15.23 -17.01 28.22
N GLU A 75 16.29 -17.22 29.00
CA GLU A 75 16.65 -16.45 30.18
C GLU A 75 17.83 -15.51 29.88
N LEU A 76 17.72 -14.28 30.35
CA LEU A 76 18.76 -13.27 30.27
C LEU A 76 18.85 -12.46 31.57
N ASN A 77 20.01 -11.83 31.78
CA ASN A 77 20.26 -10.95 32.94
C ASN A 77 20.47 -9.52 32.47
N HIS A 78 19.71 -8.58 33.02
CA HIS A 78 19.85 -7.16 32.66
C HIS A 78 21.14 -6.56 33.29
N PRO A 79 22.04 -5.93 32.51
CA PRO A 79 23.35 -5.46 32.98
C PRO A 79 23.32 -4.51 34.19
N LYS A 80 22.32 -3.62 34.25
CA LYS A 80 22.14 -2.64 35.34
C LYS A 80 21.22 -3.10 36.49
N HIS A 81 20.58 -4.26 36.35
CA HIS A 81 19.62 -4.79 37.33
C HIS A 81 19.95 -6.24 37.71
N GLY A 82 21.26 -6.51 37.83
CA GLY A 82 21.95 -7.82 37.75
C GLY A 82 21.55 -8.95 38.71
N ASP A 83 20.44 -8.84 39.43
CA ASP A 83 19.88 -9.89 40.29
C ASP A 83 18.53 -10.43 39.81
N LYS A 84 17.95 -9.89 38.72
CA LYS A 84 16.66 -10.36 38.19
C LYS A 84 16.85 -11.20 36.93
N SER A 85 16.53 -12.50 37.04
CA SER A 85 16.33 -13.39 35.90
C SER A 85 15.12 -12.92 35.10
N ILE A 86 15.35 -12.50 33.86
CA ILE A 86 14.29 -12.10 32.92
C ILE A 86 14.08 -13.25 31.95
N LYS A 87 12.82 -13.62 31.73
CA LYS A 87 12.45 -14.72 30.84
C LYS A 87 11.67 -14.18 29.67
N VAL A 88 12.14 -14.50 28.46
CA VAL A 88 11.45 -14.25 27.20
C VAL A 88 10.83 -15.55 26.73
N THR A 89 9.52 -15.56 26.54
CA THR A 89 8.74 -16.68 26.04
C THR A 89 8.36 -16.43 24.60
N ILE A 90 8.64 -17.38 23.72
CA ILE A 90 8.24 -17.35 22.31
C ILE A 90 7.38 -18.60 22.06
N GLU A 91 6.14 -18.37 21.64
CA GLU A 91 5.14 -19.39 21.33
C GLU A 91 4.77 -19.30 19.86
N PHE A 92 4.72 -20.44 19.17
CA PHE A 92 4.51 -20.45 17.74
C PHE A 92 3.82 -21.73 17.27
N ALA A 93 3.01 -21.63 16.23
CA ALA A 93 2.40 -22.78 15.60
C ALA A 93 2.20 -22.64 14.09
N ASP A 94 2.34 -23.78 13.43
CA ASP A 94 1.93 -24.12 12.08
C ASP A 94 0.87 -25.24 12.15
N PRO A 95 -0.42 -24.90 12.38
CA PRO A 95 -1.47 -25.90 12.55
C PRO A 95 -1.90 -26.52 11.21
N THR A 96 -2.21 -27.82 11.21
CA THR A 96 -2.81 -28.47 10.04
C THR A 96 -4.21 -27.97 9.72
N GLY A 97 -4.56 -27.92 8.43
CA GLY A 97 -5.92 -27.65 7.95
C GLY A 97 -6.20 -26.17 7.69
N TRP A 98 -7.34 -25.65 8.17
CA TRP A 98 -7.75 -24.25 8.00
C TRP A 98 -7.28 -23.31 9.13
N GLY A 99 -6.45 -23.81 10.05
CA GLY A 99 -5.89 -23.02 11.14
C GLY A 99 -4.91 -21.96 10.62
N GLU A 100 -4.85 -20.81 11.30
CA GLU A 100 -3.85 -19.78 11.00
C GLU A 100 -2.59 -20.01 11.82
N ASN A 101 -1.43 -19.76 11.22
CA ASN A 101 -0.18 -19.74 11.94
C ASN A 101 -0.21 -18.62 12.99
N TYR A 102 0.50 -18.80 14.09
CA TYR A 102 0.68 -17.74 15.07
C TYR A 102 2.11 -17.70 15.60
N LEU A 103 2.57 -16.50 15.97
CA LEU A 103 3.83 -16.28 16.67
C LEU A 103 3.60 -15.17 17.70
N HIS A 104 3.84 -15.50 18.97
CA HIS A 104 3.75 -14.57 20.09
C HIS A 104 5.08 -14.56 20.85
N ALA A 105 5.55 -13.38 21.21
CA ALA A 105 6.72 -13.21 22.06
C ALA A 105 6.41 -12.29 23.23
N ASN A 106 6.69 -12.74 24.45
CA ASN A 106 6.39 -12.02 25.69
C ASN A 106 7.58 -12.10 26.65
N THR A 107 7.65 -11.17 27.60
CA THR A 107 8.70 -11.13 28.62
C THR A 107 8.12 -10.95 30.01
N THR A 108 8.77 -11.52 31.03
CA THR A 108 8.37 -11.34 32.44
C THR A 108 8.60 -9.93 32.96
N HIS A 109 9.38 -9.10 32.23
CA HIS A 109 9.74 -7.75 32.63
C HIS A 109 9.65 -6.78 31.43
N PRO A 110 8.43 -6.40 30.99
CA PRO A 110 8.22 -5.55 29.80
C PRO A 110 8.79 -4.13 29.94
N ASN A 111 9.09 -3.70 31.17
CA ASN A 111 9.76 -2.42 31.43
C ASN A 111 11.29 -2.48 31.26
N LEU A 112 11.86 -3.68 31.07
CA LEU A 112 13.30 -3.92 30.95
C LEU A 112 13.69 -4.58 29.62
N VAL A 113 12.75 -5.28 29.00
CA VAL A 113 12.94 -6.02 27.75
C VAL A 113 11.74 -5.79 26.86
N SER A 114 11.97 -5.53 25.58
CA SER A 114 10.93 -5.46 24.55
C SER A 114 11.11 -6.63 23.60
N CYS A 115 10.02 -7.34 23.32
CA CYS A 115 9.96 -8.42 22.35
C CYS A 115 9.06 -7.97 21.21
N ASP A 116 9.62 -7.80 20.03
CA ASP A 116 8.88 -7.40 18.85
C ASP A 116 8.76 -8.60 17.91
N VAL A 117 7.53 -9.06 17.72
CA VAL A 117 7.23 -10.01 16.65
C VAL A 117 7.13 -9.23 15.34
N ARG A 118 7.96 -9.55 14.35
CA ARG A 118 7.81 -8.97 13.01
C ARG A 118 6.61 -9.61 12.31
N ASN A 119 6.07 -8.93 11.30
CA ASN A 119 5.00 -9.51 10.47
C ASN A 119 5.40 -10.92 10.02
N TYR A 120 4.52 -11.88 10.28
CA TYR A 120 4.71 -13.28 9.93
C TYR A 120 3.50 -13.77 9.12
N GLN A 121 3.70 -14.81 8.31
CA GLN A 121 2.63 -15.34 7.48
C GLN A 121 1.54 -15.99 8.34
N ARG A 122 0.30 -15.49 8.30
CA ARG A 122 -0.84 -16.12 9.02
C ARG A 122 -1.35 -17.39 8.32
N LYS A 123 -0.99 -17.60 7.04
CA LYS A 123 -1.36 -18.78 6.25
C LYS A 123 -0.18 -19.18 5.35
N GLY A 124 -0.04 -20.49 5.10
CA GLY A 124 1.04 -21.05 4.29
C GLY A 124 2.02 -21.87 5.12
N HIS A 125 2.59 -22.90 4.48
CA HIS A 125 3.45 -23.92 5.07
C HIS A 125 4.71 -24.07 4.19
N PRO A 126 5.92 -24.16 4.76
CA PRO A 126 6.22 -24.15 6.19
C PRO A 126 6.13 -22.75 6.82
N PHE A 127 5.74 -22.68 8.10
CA PHE A 127 5.65 -21.43 8.87
C PHE A 127 7.02 -20.78 9.14
N THR A 128 7.20 -19.53 8.71
CA THR A 128 8.37 -18.71 9.07
C THR A 128 7.97 -17.47 9.88
N GLY A 129 8.73 -17.15 10.92
CA GLY A 129 8.50 -15.95 11.74
C GLY A 129 9.77 -15.40 12.38
N HIS A 130 9.75 -14.12 12.76
CA HIS A 130 10.91 -13.43 13.33
C HIS A 130 10.55 -12.70 14.62
N VAL A 131 11.44 -12.77 15.62
CA VAL A 131 11.30 -12.08 16.91
C VAL A 131 12.57 -11.28 17.19
N ASP A 132 12.45 -9.96 17.32
CA ASP A 132 13.52 -9.11 17.80
C ASP A 132 13.39 -8.89 19.31
N ILE A 133 14.49 -9.04 20.06
CA ILE A 133 14.50 -8.84 21.51
C ILE A 133 15.50 -7.76 21.87
N TYR A 134 15.03 -6.69 22.53
CA TYR A 134 15.80 -5.53 22.94
C TYR A 134 15.86 -5.41 24.48
N LEU A 135 16.95 -4.85 25.00
CA LEU A 135 16.95 -4.26 26.34
C LEU A 135 16.36 -2.85 26.28
N LEU A 136 15.67 -2.42 27.34
CA LEU A 136 15.14 -1.08 27.46
C LEU A 136 16.00 -0.21 28.38
N ASN A 137 16.16 1.06 28.01
CA ASN A 137 16.80 2.09 28.82
C ASN A 137 15.86 2.56 29.95
N ALA A 138 16.38 3.37 30.87
CA ALA A 138 15.62 3.86 32.04
C ALA A 138 14.40 4.73 31.69
N ASP A 139 14.36 5.27 30.47
CA ASP A 139 13.27 6.03 29.87
C ASP A 139 12.29 5.14 29.05
N GLY A 140 12.50 3.83 29.02
CA GLY A 140 11.68 2.87 28.30
C GLY A 140 11.99 2.76 26.80
N GLN A 141 13.04 3.40 26.29
CA GLN A 141 13.45 3.30 24.89
C GLN A 141 14.32 2.07 24.62
N LYS A 142 14.27 1.52 23.40
CA LYS A 142 15.10 0.39 22.98
C LYS A 142 16.57 0.81 22.95
N ALA A 143 17.41 0.10 23.68
CA ALA A 143 18.83 0.37 23.76
C ALA A 143 19.56 -0.11 22.50
N GLU A 144 20.48 0.70 21.99
CA GLU A 144 21.36 0.29 20.88
C GLU A 144 22.41 -0.70 21.37
N ILE A 145 22.85 -1.60 20.49
CA ILE A 145 23.95 -2.53 20.77
C ILE A 145 25.22 -1.71 21.05
N GLY A 146 25.87 -1.97 22.19
CA GLY A 146 27.00 -1.22 22.72
C GLY A 146 26.66 -0.33 23.90
N THR A 147 25.37 0.01 24.11
CA THR A 147 24.91 0.93 25.17
C THR A 147 25.33 0.47 26.57
N PHE A 148 25.45 -0.84 26.81
CA PHE A 148 25.76 -1.38 28.13
C PHE A 148 27.20 -1.92 28.27
N LYS A 149 27.98 -1.96 27.17
CA LYS A 149 29.35 -2.52 27.16
C LYS A 149 30.36 -1.71 27.97
N ASP A 150 30.14 -0.40 28.18
CA ASP A 150 31.06 0.47 28.93
C ASP A 150 30.93 0.39 30.46
N SER A 151 29.93 -0.31 30.99
CA SER A 151 29.70 -0.38 32.44
C SER A 151 30.61 -1.35 33.21
N ARG A 152 31.38 -2.21 32.51
CA ARG A 152 32.37 -3.12 33.14
C ARG A 152 33.76 -2.50 33.33
N ALA A 153 34.05 -1.35 32.72
CA ALA A 153 35.37 -0.70 32.80
C ALA A 153 35.56 0.23 34.02
N GLN A 154 34.52 0.47 34.83
CA GLN A 154 34.61 1.28 36.05
C GLN A 154 34.47 0.45 37.34
N SER A 155 35.18 -0.67 37.42
CA SER A 155 35.36 -1.42 38.68
C SER A 155 36.83 -1.64 39.03
N SER A 156 37.64 -0.58 38.96
CA SER A 156 38.91 -0.54 39.70
C SER A 156 39.23 0.91 40.10
N GLY A 157 38.98 1.23 41.36
CA GLY A 157 39.26 2.54 41.93
C GLY A 157 38.47 2.79 43.20
N LEU A 158 39.09 2.52 44.35
CA LEU A 158 38.63 2.85 45.70
C LEU A 158 38.19 4.34 45.79
N ILE A 159 37.23 4.74 46.63
CA ILE A 159 37.45 5.04 48.07
C ILE A 159 36.11 5.20 48.81
N SER A 160 36.08 4.60 50.00
CA SER A 160 35.21 4.72 51.18
C SER A 160 34.06 5.74 51.26
N ALA A 161 32.88 5.26 51.69
CA ALA A 161 32.25 5.63 52.96
C ALA A 161 31.06 4.68 53.27
N ARG A 162 30.99 4.16 54.50
CA ARG A 162 29.78 3.49 55.06
C ARG A 162 29.05 4.45 56.05
N PRO A 163 28.01 4.03 56.82
CA PRO A 163 26.60 4.35 56.55
C PRO A 163 25.90 5.03 57.74
N THR A 164 24.91 5.90 57.53
CA THR A 164 24.00 6.30 58.63
C THR A 164 22.60 6.64 58.16
N ASP A 165 21.67 5.83 58.66
CA ASP A 165 20.36 6.18 59.24
C ASP A 165 19.26 6.88 58.43
N ARG A 166 18.26 6.05 58.06
CA ARG A 166 16.87 6.07 58.59
C ARG A 166 16.26 7.45 58.91
N LYS A 167 15.25 7.88 58.12
CA LYS A 167 13.81 7.71 58.44
C LYS A 167 12.89 8.58 57.56
N MET A 168 11.84 7.91 57.08
CA MET A 168 10.44 8.33 56.95
C MET A 168 10.07 9.53 56.08
N LEU A 169 9.39 9.25 54.97
CA LEU A 169 7.96 9.56 54.87
C LEU A 169 7.28 8.59 53.89
N ASP A 170 6.78 7.48 54.43
CA ASP A 170 5.71 6.71 53.80
C ASP A 170 4.44 7.56 53.87
N THR A 171 3.86 7.87 52.71
CA THR A 171 2.41 8.09 52.63
C THR A 171 1.87 7.15 51.56
N HIS A 172 1.16 6.14 52.04
CA HIS A 172 0.43 5.15 51.25
C HIS A 172 -0.40 5.80 50.14
N LEU A 173 -0.06 5.50 48.89
CA LEU A 173 -1.05 5.37 47.84
C LEU A 173 -1.22 3.87 47.58
N ASN A 174 -2.32 3.34 48.12
CA ASN A 174 -2.86 2.05 47.79
C ASN A 174 -3.01 1.95 46.27
N MET A 175 -2.05 1.30 45.59
CA MET A 175 -2.33 0.68 44.30
C MET A 175 -3.23 -0.52 44.61
N THR A 176 -4.53 -0.30 44.49
CA THR A 176 -5.48 -1.39 44.24
C THR A 176 -4.93 -2.22 43.10
N LYS A 177 -4.63 -3.49 43.39
CA LYS A 177 -4.40 -4.54 42.40
C LYS A 177 -5.42 -4.38 41.28
N GLU A 178 -4.95 -4.03 40.08
CA GLU A 178 -5.76 -4.26 38.89
C GLU A 178 -5.99 -5.77 38.79
N PRO A 179 -7.23 -6.22 38.63
CA PRO A 179 -7.48 -7.63 38.40
C PRO A 179 -6.83 -8.03 37.08
N CYS A 180 -6.07 -9.12 37.11
CA CYS A 180 -5.65 -9.85 35.93
C CYS A 180 -6.93 -10.27 35.18
N ILE A 181 -7.32 -9.50 34.15
CA ILE A 181 -8.38 -9.90 33.23
C ILE A 181 -7.77 -10.93 32.29
N THR A 182 -8.06 -12.20 32.56
CA THR A 182 -8.00 -13.25 31.54
C THR A 182 -8.93 -12.84 30.38
N PRO A 183 -8.48 -12.80 29.12
CA PRO A 183 -9.36 -12.49 28.00
C PRO A 183 -10.41 -13.58 27.89
N GLN A 184 -11.67 -13.25 28.18
CA GLN A 184 -12.81 -14.01 27.70
C GLN A 184 -13.11 -13.57 26.27
N SER A 185 -13.50 -14.51 25.43
CA SER A 185 -13.80 -14.36 24.00
C SER A 185 -15.10 -13.56 23.76
N GLY A 186 -15.07 -12.24 23.89
CA GLY A 186 -16.24 -11.36 23.71
C GLY A 186 -16.00 -10.19 22.75
N PHE A 187 -17.08 -9.69 22.14
CA PHE A 187 -17.10 -8.57 21.18
C PHE A 187 -17.13 -7.21 21.90
N GLU A 188 -16.22 -6.99 22.85
CA GLU A 188 -16.20 -5.78 23.70
C GLU A 188 -15.46 -4.61 23.02
N CYS A 189 -15.91 -3.37 23.24
CA CYS A 189 -15.22 -2.16 22.75
C CYS A 189 -14.51 -1.40 23.88
N PHE A 190 -13.22 -1.11 23.69
CA PHE A 190 -12.39 -0.29 24.56
C PHE A 190 -11.93 1.00 23.85
N ILE A 191 -12.48 2.15 24.22
CA ILE A 191 -12.09 3.45 23.64
C ILE A 191 -11.30 4.27 24.65
N TYR A 192 -10.09 4.68 24.26
CA TYR A 192 -9.18 5.47 25.09
C TYR A 192 -9.14 6.92 24.61
N PHE A 193 -9.56 7.86 25.46
CA PHE A 193 -9.50 9.29 25.20
C PHE A 193 -8.22 9.88 25.76
N HIS A 194 -7.51 10.67 24.96
CA HIS A 194 -6.34 11.46 25.35
C HIS A 194 -6.73 12.93 25.22
N ASN A 195 -7.17 13.53 26.32
CA ASN A 195 -7.52 14.94 26.35
C ASN A 195 -6.23 15.75 26.51
N LYS A 196 -5.71 16.34 25.44
CA LYS A 196 -4.54 17.21 25.49
C LYS A 196 -4.90 18.69 25.56
N THR A 197 -6.20 19.02 25.58
CA THR A 197 -6.64 20.38 25.81
C THR A 197 -6.41 20.77 27.28
N ASN A 198 -6.39 22.09 27.53
CA ASN A 198 -6.30 22.64 28.88
C ASN A 198 -7.68 22.79 29.57
N VAL A 199 -8.72 22.14 29.04
CA VAL A 199 -10.08 22.14 29.62
C VAL A 199 -10.62 20.72 29.74
N ASP A 200 -11.58 20.52 30.62
CA ASP A 200 -12.21 19.22 30.83
C ASP A 200 -13.21 18.88 29.70
N LEU A 201 -13.27 17.61 29.33
CA LEU A 201 -14.33 17.07 28.47
C LEU A 201 -15.48 16.59 29.35
N HIS A 202 -16.65 17.22 29.21
CA HIS A 202 -17.85 16.86 29.96
C HIS A 202 -18.78 15.99 29.14
N LEU A 203 -19.13 14.80 29.63
CA LEU A 203 -20.07 13.92 28.95
C LEU A 203 -21.44 14.60 28.88
N SER A 204 -21.92 14.85 27.67
CA SER A 204 -23.24 15.42 27.40
C SER A 204 -24.28 14.35 27.15
N SER A 205 -23.94 13.28 26.43
CA SER A 205 -24.86 12.19 26.09
C SER A 205 -24.09 10.94 25.69
N ALA A 206 -24.72 9.79 25.84
CA ALA A 206 -24.16 8.51 25.44
C ALA A 206 -25.29 7.52 25.16
N LYS A 207 -25.06 6.61 24.22
CA LYS A 207 -25.99 5.52 23.92
C LYS A 207 -25.24 4.28 23.51
N ALA A 208 -25.57 3.16 24.15
CA ALA A 208 -25.28 1.83 23.64
C ALA A 208 -26.44 1.43 22.72
N GLU A 209 -26.14 1.24 21.44
CA GLU A 209 -27.11 0.78 20.44
C GLU A 209 -27.20 -0.75 20.43
N VAL A 210 -26.05 -1.41 20.61
CA VAL A 210 -25.93 -2.86 20.82
C VAL A 210 -24.89 -3.06 21.93
N GLY A 211 -25.20 -3.89 22.92
CA GLY A 211 -24.37 -4.06 24.11
C GLY A 211 -24.75 -3.16 25.29
N LYS A 212 -23.91 -3.14 26.33
CA LYS A 212 -24.14 -2.35 27.55
C LYS A 212 -22.83 -1.76 28.08
N PHE A 213 -22.85 -0.47 28.42
CA PHE A 213 -21.67 0.18 29.02
C PHE A 213 -21.31 -0.49 30.36
N ALA A 214 -20.02 -0.69 30.59
CA ALA A 214 -19.51 -1.18 31.86
C ALA A 214 -19.79 -0.16 32.99
N ASP A 215 -19.74 -0.63 34.25
CA ASP A 215 -19.98 0.24 35.40
C ASP A 215 -18.98 1.41 35.41
N LYS A 216 -19.52 2.64 35.51
CA LYS A 216 -18.78 3.92 35.44
C LYS A 216 -18.25 4.31 34.05
N SER A 217 -18.65 3.59 33.00
CA SER A 217 -18.48 4.00 31.60
C SER A 217 -19.78 4.54 30.99
N PRO A 218 -19.73 5.56 30.10
CA PRO A 218 -18.56 6.41 29.82
C PRO A 218 -18.21 7.30 31.02
N PRO A 219 -16.95 7.75 31.15
CA PRO A 219 -16.56 8.67 32.21
C PRO A 219 -17.29 10.00 32.06
N ARG A 220 -17.89 10.51 33.15
CA ARG A 220 -18.64 11.78 33.12
C ARG A 220 -17.76 12.98 32.81
N ILE A 221 -16.49 12.95 33.22
CA ILE A 221 -15.50 13.99 33.00
C ILE A 221 -14.18 13.32 32.60
N ILE A 222 -13.52 13.82 31.56
CA ILE A 222 -12.13 13.50 31.25
C ILE A 222 -11.33 14.79 31.44
N GLY A 223 -10.47 14.81 32.46
CA GLY A 223 -9.76 16.02 32.89
C GLY A 223 -8.81 16.56 31.82
N ALA A 224 -8.52 17.85 31.86
CA ALA A 224 -7.48 18.48 31.06
C ALA A 224 -6.13 17.74 31.19
N HIS A 225 -5.44 17.50 30.07
CA HIS A 225 -4.16 16.76 30.00
C HIS A 225 -4.21 15.34 30.62
N THR A 226 -5.39 14.72 30.73
CA THR A 226 -5.54 13.37 31.29
C THR A 226 -6.03 12.38 30.24
N LYS A 227 -6.03 11.09 30.62
CA LYS A 227 -6.59 10.01 29.81
C LYS A 227 -7.89 9.52 30.44
N GLY A 228 -8.87 9.20 29.61
CA GLY A 228 -10.09 8.52 30.00
C GLY A 228 -10.25 7.22 29.22
N SER A 229 -10.98 6.26 29.76
CA SER A 229 -11.35 5.04 29.04
C SER A 229 -12.86 4.83 29.09
N LEU A 230 -13.39 4.28 28.02
CA LEU A 230 -14.76 3.84 27.87
C LEU A 230 -14.75 2.36 27.51
N GLU A 231 -15.60 1.60 28.20
CA GLU A 231 -15.81 0.18 27.95
C GLU A 231 -17.29 -0.09 27.64
N LEU A 232 -17.55 -0.71 26.48
CA LEU A 232 -18.86 -1.20 26.07
C LEU A 232 -18.80 -2.72 25.93
N LYS A 233 -19.57 -3.43 26.75
CA LYS A 233 -19.67 -4.89 26.72
C LYS A 233 -20.66 -5.34 25.67
N ASP A 234 -20.45 -6.54 25.13
CA ASP A 234 -21.38 -7.15 24.18
C ASP A 234 -22.79 -7.36 24.78
N GLY A 235 -23.77 -7.57 23.90
CA GLY A 235 -25.16 -7.79 24.27
C GLY A 235 -25.44 -9.14 24.96
N GLY A 236 -24.44 -10.02 25.05
CA GLY A 236 -24.56 -11.39 25.54
C GLY A 236 -25.25 -12.38 24.57
N GLY A 237 -25.54 -11.96 23.33
CA GLY A 237 -26.11 -12.81 22.28
C GLY A 237 -25.02 -13.45 21.41
N TRP A 238 -25.21 -14.71 20.99
CA TRP A 238 -24.25 -15.47 20.16
C TRP A 238 -23.94 -14.84 18.78
N PHE A 239 -24.69 -13.82 18.36
CA PHE A 239 -24.56 -13.13 17.08
C PHE A 239 -24.66 -11.60 17.20
N GLU A 240 -24.48 -11.04 18.40
CA GLU A 240 -24.60 -9.60 18.63
C GLU A 240 -23.22 -9.00 18.97
N GLY A 241 -22.80 -8.01 18.19
CA GLY A 241 -21.56 -7.26 18.42
C GLY A 241 -21.78 -6.15 19.44
N SER A 242 -20.88 -5.16 19.47
CA SER A 242 -21.02 -3.97 20.29
C SER A 242 -21.09 -2.72 19.42
N LYS A 243 -22.03 -1.82 19.70
CA LYS A 243 -22.18 -0.56 18.96
C LYS A 243 -22.66 0.55 19.88
N GLY A 244 -22.02 1.71 19.79
CA GLY A 244 -22.45 2.85 20.58
C GLY A 244 -21.85 4.17 20.12
N TRP A 245 -22.28 5.23 20.79
CA TRP A 245 -21.71 6.55 20.62
C TRP A 245 -21.74 7.35 21.91
N VAL A 246 -20.84 8.33 22.00
CA VAL A 246 -20.74 9.29 23.10
C VAL A 246 -20.55 10.70 22.58
N ILE A 247 -21.08 11.69 23.29
CA ILE A 247 -20.89 13.10 23.01
C ILE A 247 -20.26 13.77 24.23
N TYR A 248 -19.05 14.29 24.07
CA TYR A 248 -18.39 15.15 25.03
C TYR A 248 -18.50 16.62 24.63
N LYS A 249 -18.57 17.52 25.61
CA LYS A 249 -18.57 18.97 25.40
C LYS A 249 -17.42 19.62 26.14
N LEU A 250 -16.86 20.64 25.51
CA LEU A 250 -15.89 21.55 26.11
C LEU A 250 -16.20 22.98 25.68
N SER A 251 -15.64 23.97 26.38
CA SER A 251 -15.83 25.38 26.05
C SER A 251 -14.51 26.03 25.69
N ARG A 252 -14.47 26.78 24.60
CA ARG A 252 -13.33 27.60 24.19
C ARG A 252 -13.82 28.90 23.53
N HIS A 253 -13.22 30.02 23.89
CA HIS A 253 -13.61 31.37 23.41
C HIS A 253 -15.12 31.67 23.52
N GLY A 254 -15.78 31.22 24.60
CA GLY A 254 -17.21 31.42 24.82
C GLY A 254 -18.13 30.55 23.94
N LYS A 255 -17.58 29.68 23.09
CA LYS A 255 -18.32 28.71 22.29
C LYS A 255 -18.31 27.33 22.95
N THR A 256 -19.45 26.65 22.92
CA THR A 256 -19.57 25.25 23.33
C THR A 256 -19.29 24.35 22.15
N ILE A 257 -18.25 23.54 22.26
CA ILE A 257 -17.79 22.59 21.24
C ILE A 257 -18.29 21.20 21.63
N SER A 258 -18.92 20.49 20.70
CA SER A 258 -19.39 19.11 20.88
C SER A 258 -18.51 18.16 20.08
N LEU A 259 -18.07 17.08 20.72
CA LEU A 259 -17.27 15.98 20.16
C LEU A 259 -18.12 14.72 20.19
N GLN A 260 -18.56 14.21 19.04
CA GLN A 260 -19.29 12.96 18.94
C GLN A 260 -18.33 11.85 18.49
N VAL A 261 -18.23 10.78 19.27
CA VAL A 261 -17.46 9.58 18.94
C VAL A 261 -18.43 8.43 18.72
N ASN A 262 -18.37 7.80 17.56
CA ASN A 262 -19.17 6.63 17.19
C ASN A 262 -18.24 5.43 17.05
N PHE A 263 -18.64 4.28 17.57
CA PHE A 263 -17.83 3.07 17.56
C PHE A 263 -18.67 1.80 17.40
N GLU A 264 -18.12 0.82 16.69
CA GLU A 264 -18.77 -0.45 16.37
C GLU A 264 -17.75 -1.58 16.27
N ASP A 265 -18.05 -2.69 16.95
CA ASP A 265 -17.39 -3.99 16.86
C ASP A 265 -18.45 -5.02 16.39
N PRO A 266 -18.63 -5.21 15.08
CA PRO A 266 -19.66 -6.10 14.55
C PRO A 266 -19.20 -7.58 14.61
N VAL A 267 -20.17 -8.50 14.78
CA VAL A 267 -19.87 -9.96 14.75
C VAL A 267 -19.23 -10.41 13.44
N ASN A 268 -19.67 -9.80 12.33
CA ASN A 268 -19.10 -10.01 11.02
C ASN A 268 -18.94 -8.64 10.35
N GLY A 269 -17.72 -8.24 10.05
CA GLY A 269 -17.43 -6.96 9.42
C GLY A 269 -16.13 -6.36 9.96
N GLU A 270 -15.89 -5.10 9.60
CA GLU A 270 -14.78 -4.35 10.15
C GLU A 270 -15.23 -3.50 11.32
N ASN A 271 -14.37 -3.39 12.33
CA ASN A 271 -14.54 -2.46 13.43
C ASN A 271 -14.53 -1.03 12.88
N SER A 272 -15.36 -0.16 13.44
CA SER A 272 -15.41 1.26 13.04
C SER A 272 -15.23 2.18 14.23
N LEU A 273 -14.49 3.27 14.02
CA LEU A 273 -14.31 4.37 14.97
C LEU A 273 -14.34 5.68 14.21
N ALA A 274 -15.28 6.55 14.53
CA ALA A 274 -15.44 7.82 13.85
C ALA A 274 -15.66 8.95 14.84
N VAL A 275 -15.13 10.14 14.53
CA VAL A 275 -15.26 11.33 15.36
C VAL A 275 -15.79 12.49 14.54
N THR A 276 -16.71 13.26 15.11
CA THR A 276 -17.23 14.50 14.54
C THR A 276 -17.13 15.63 15.55
N VAL A 277 -16.67 16.81 15.11
CA VAL A 277 -16.48 18.01 15.95
C VAL A 277 -17.35 19.14 15.42
N SER A 278 -18.05 19.87 16.32
CA SER A 278 -18.94 20.96 15.89
C SER A 278 -18.22 22.25 15.48
N HIS A 279 -16.98 22.44 15.91
CA HIS A 279 -16.12 23.59 15.59
C HIS A 279 -14.69 23.12 15.26
N PRO A 280 -14.49 22.49 14.08
CA PRO A 280 -13.19 21.97 13.68
C PRO A 280 -12.13 23.07 13.44
N ASP A 281 -12.57 24.33 13.39
CA ASP A 281 -11.72 25.53 13.37
C ASP A 281 -11.06 25.83 14.73
N LEU A 282 -11.55 25.25 15.82
CA LEU A 282 -11.09 25.54 17.19
C LEU A 282 -10.53 24.33 17.93
N VAL A 283 -10.94 23.12 17.57
CA VAL A 283 -10.53 21.86 18.20
C VAL A 283 -10.29 20.83 17.12
N GLU A 284 -9.13 20.19 17.19
CA GLU A 284 -8.85 19.00 16.41
C GLU A 284 -9.18 17.76 17.26
N CYS A 285 -9.94 16.82 16.68
CA CYS A 285 -10.28 15.58 17.36
C CYS A 285 -10.27 14.45 16.33
N TYR A 286 -9.46 13.42 16.56
CA TYR A 286 -9.26 12.35 15.61
C TYR A 286 -9.04 11.00 16.30
N ALA A 287 -9.41 9.93 15.58
CA ALA A 287 -9.19 8.56 16.01
C ALA A 287 -7.80 8.09 15.55
N MET A 288 -7.08 7.37 16.42
CA MET A 288 -5.77 6.77 16.14
C MET A 288 -5.71 5.33 16.65
N GLY A 289 -4.90 4.50 15.97
CA GLY A 289 -4.45 3.20 16.49
C GLY A 289 -5.58 2.27 16.90
N TYR A 290 -6.50 1.97 15.98
CA TYR A 290 -7.54 0.97 16.18
C TYR A 290 -7.48 -0.10 15.09
N GLU A 291 -7.65 -1.36 15.48
CA GLU A 291 -7.61 -2.49 14.54
C GLU A 291 -8.97 -2.65 13.86
N ARG A 292 -8.97 -2.66 12.52
CA ARG A 292 -10.20 -2.85 11.72
C ARG A 292 -10.77 -4.26 11.83
N LYS A 293 -10.02 -5.23 12.36
CA LYS A 293 -10.43 -6.64 12.53
C LYS A 293 -9.84 -7.18 13.83
N GLY A 294 -10.61 -7.99 14.55
CA GLY A 294 -10.20 -8.58 15.82
C GLY A 294 -11.12 -8.20 16.97
N HIS A 295 -11.23 -9.09 17.96
CA HIS A 295 -12.05 -8.93 19.16
C HIS A 295 -11.19 -9.23 20.40
N PRO A 296 -11.28 -8.42 21.46
CA PRO A 296 -12.11 -7.22 21.58
C PRO A 296 -11.57 -6.04 20.77
N PHE A 297 -12.47 -5.17 20.30
CA PHE A 297 -12.12 -3.95 19.61
C PHE A 297 -11.52 -2.90 20.56
N SER A 298 -10.39 -2.29 20.18
CA SER A 298 -9.82 -1.17 20.92
C SER A 298 -9.41 -0.02 20.00
N GLY A 299 -9.54 1.23 20.48
CA GLY A 299 -9.15 2.40 19.71
C GLY A 299 -8.89 3.64 20.55
N ASN A 300 -8.13 4.60 20.02
CA ASN A 300 -7.73 5.82 20.71
C ASN A 300 -8.36 7.06 20.07
N ILE A 301 -8.80 8.03 20.88
CA ILE A 301 -9.28 9.34 20.47
C ILE A 301 -8.35 10.40 21.07
N ILE A 302 -7.84 11.31 20.25
CA ILE A 302 -7.01 12.44 20.71
C ILE A 302 -7.79 13.73 20.50
N VAL A 303 -7.78 14.60 21.51
CA VAL A 303 -8.43 15.92 21.47
C VAL A 303 -7.40 17.01 21.75
N GLU A 304 -7.21 17.93 20.80
CA GLU A 304 -6.24 19.03 20.89
C GLU A 304 -6.87 20.36 20.47
N PHE A 305 -6.30 21.46 20.99
CA PHE A 305 -6.68 22.80 20.58
C PHE A 305 -5.81 23.25 19.40
N LEU A 306 -6.44 23.81 18.37
CA LEU A 306 -5.69 24.48 17.30
C LEU A 306 -5.17 25.81 17.83
N ASP A 307 -3.85 26.03 17.83
CA ASP A 307 -3.25 27.27 18.31
C ASP A 307 -3.52 28.42 17.32
N GLU A 308 -3.95 29.57 17.83
CA GLU A 308 -4.03 30.80 17.05
C GLU A 308 -2.61 31.33 16.83
N MET A 309 -2.22 31.53 15.56
CA MET A 309 -1.08 32.39 15.25
C MET A 309 -1.36 33.77 15.87
N THR A 310 -0.55 34.16 16.85
CA THR A 310 -0.52 35.51 17.42
C THR A 310 -0.28 36.51 16.30
N THR A 311 -1.35 37.15 15.83
CA THR A 311 -1.29 38.37 15.03
C THR A 311 -1.47 39.54 15.99
N ASP A 312 -0.37 40.00 16.55
CA ASP A 312 -0.32 41.35 17.12
C ASP A 312 -0.29 42.36 15.98
N ASN A 313 -1.42 43.01 15.73
CA ASN A 313 -1.52 44.46 15.53
C ASN A 313 -3.00 44.90 15.48
N LYS A 314 -3.43 45.56 16.56
CA LYS A 314 -4.56 46.53 16.59
C LYS A 314 -4.17 47.74 15.71
N SER A 315 -5.02 48.56 15.10
CA SER A 315 -6.43 48.95 15.27
C SER A 315 -6.88 49.68 13.99
N ASP A 316 -8.14 49.56 13.56
CA ASP A 316 -9.14 50.65 13.65
C ASP A 316 -10.42 50.42 12.82
N GLN A 317 -11.53 50.43 13.57
CA GLN A 317 -12.87 50.99 13.30
C GLN A 317 -13.76 50.47 12.15
N ASN A 318 -14.74 49.66 12.57
CA ASN A 318 -16.20 49.82 12.41
C ASN A 318 -16.74 50.70 11.27
N LYS A 319 -17.58 50.08 10.42
CA LYS A 319 -18.96 50.56 10.16
C LYS A 319 -19.86 49.42 9.65
N ALA A 320 -20.96 49.23 10.36
CA ALA A 320 -22.04 48.28 10.07
C ALA A 320 -22.87 48.68 8.83
N ILE A 321 -23.61 47.72 8.25
CA ILE A 321 -25.07 47.79 8.02
C ILE A 321 -25.61 46.39 7.63
N GLN A 322 -26.55 45.95 8.47
CA GLN A 322 -27.69 45.01 8.40
C GLN A 322 -27.99 44.19 7.12
N ALA A 323 -28.28 42.90 7.33
CA ALA A 323 -29.11 42.06 6.47
C ALA A 323 -30.45 41.72 7.16
N PRO A 324 -31.59 41.66 6.44
CA PRO A 324 -32.89 41.40 7.05
C PRO A 324 -33.23 39.90 7.15
N GLU A 325 -33.99 39.57 8.19
CA GLU A 325 -34.63 38.27 8.43
C GLU A 325 -35.69 37.94 7.35
N ALA A 326 -35.78 36.66 6.97
CA ALA A 326 -37.00 36.09 6.40
C ALA A 326 -37.21 34.64 6.90
N GLN A 327 -38.44 34.39 7.36
CA GLN A 327 -38.97 33.23 8.08
C GLN A 327 -39.10 31.92 7.27
N PRO A 328 -39.27 30.76 7.94
CA PRO A 328 -39.31 29.44 7.32
C PRO A 328 -40.66 29.15 6.65
N ARG A 329 -40.64 28.50 5.48
CA ARG A 329 -41.83 27.87 4.87
C ARG A 329 -41.68 26.35 4.91
N ASN A 330 -42.68 25.71 5.54
CA ASN A 330 -42.93 24.27 5.49
C ASN A 330 -43.23 23.82 4.05
N VAL A 331 -42.61 22.73 3.60
CA VAL A 331 -43.08 21.93 2.47
C VAL A 331 -43.03 20.45 2.87
N ALA A 332 -44.09 19.76 2.48
CA ALA A 332 -44.58 18.49 2.99
C ALA A 332 -43.70 17.26 2.70
N LEU A 333 -43.88 16.26 3.58
CA LEU A 333 -43.43 14.88 3.46
C LEU A 333 -43.79 14.27 2.09
N ALA A 334 -42.76 13.93 1.30
CA ALA A 334 -42.86 13.01 0.18
C ALA A 334 -42.16 11.70 0.55
N VAL A 335 -42.86 10.60 0.30
CA VAL A 335 -42.45 9.21 0.56
C VAL A 335 -41.21 8.84 -0.28
N PRO A 336 -40.17 8.21 0.30
CA PRO A 336 -38.98 7.85 -0.47
C PRO A 336 -39.25 6.61 -1.33
N SER A 337 -39.31 6.80 -2.66
CA SER A 337 -39.21 5.72 -3.64
C SER A 337 -37.74 5.45 -3.97
N GLU A 338 -37.35 4.19 -3.76
CA GLU A 338 -36.17 3.48 -4.29
C GLU A 338 -34.78 4.06 -4.01
N ARG A 339 -34.00 3.24 -3.29
CA ARG A 339 -32.67 3.52 -2.76
C ARG A 339 -31.68 3.78 -3.91
N ASN A 340 -31.25 5.04 -4.04
CA ASN A 340 -29.97 5.36 -4.67
C ASN A 340 -28.85 4.77 -3.81
N LEU A 341 -28.40 3.57 -4.15
CA LEU A 341 -27.18 2.98 -3.62
C LEU A 341 -25.99 3.72 -4.27
N HIS A 342 -25.52 4.78 -3.62
CA HIS A 342 -24.22 5.38 -3.92
C HIS A 342 -23.14 4.50 -3.31
N ALA A 343 -22.26 3.95 -4.13
CA ALA A 343 -21.06 3.31 -3.63
C ALA A 343 -19.97 4.39 -3.48
N ARG A 344 -19.33 4.40 -2.31
CA ARG A 344 -18.15 5.20 -2.01
C ARG A 344 -16.99 4.46 -2.64
N PHE A 345 -16.50 4.95 -3.77
CA PHE A 345 -15.34 4.38 -4.43
C PHE A 345 -14.19 5.36 -4.29
N GLU A 346 -13.06 4.82 -3.83
CA GLU A 346 -11.72 5.36 -4.05
C GLU A 346 -11.21 4.67 -5.33
N ILE A 347 -10.36 5.30 -6.12
CA ILE A 347 -9.40 4.57 -6.95
C ILE A 347 -8.15 4.61 -6.08
N GLY A 348 -7.77 3.69 -5.20
CA GLY A 348 -8.38 2.66 -4.31
C GLY A 348 -9.62 1.80 -4.61
N PHE A 349 -9.73 0.96 -5.65
CA PHE A 349 -10.93 0.11 -5.88
C PHE A 349 -11.30 -0.83 -4.70
N ASP A 350 -12.11 -0.42 -3.73
CA ASP A 350 -12.63 -1.34 -2.70
C ASP A 350 -13.87 -2.11 -3.18
N GLY A 351 -13.64 -2.98 -4.18
CA GLY A 351 -14.65 -3.89 -4.72
C GLY A 351 -14.12 -4.73 -5.87
N LYS A 352 -14.41 -6.03 -5.88
CA LYS A 352 -14.17 -6.87 -7.07
C LYS A 352 -15.06 -6.35 -8.20
N LEU A 353 -14.45 -5.83 -9.27
CA LEU A 353 -15.16 -5.70 -10.54
C LEU A 353 -15.67 -7.10 -10.95
N PRO A 354 -16.86 -7.23 -11.54
CA PRO A 354 -17.21 -8.44 -12.28
C PRO A 354 -16.10 -8.69 -13.31
N LEU A 355 -15.66 -9.95 -13.47
CA LEU A 355 -14.56 -10.39 -14.34
C LEU A 355 -13.12 -10.24 -13.79
N GLY A 356 -12.93 -9.90 -12.50
CA GLY A 356 -11.63 -10.10 -11.84
C GLY A 356 -10.59 -8.98 -12.00
N LEU A 357 -11.03 -7.77 -12.34
CA LEU A 357 -10.21 -6.57 -12.20
C LEU A 357 -10.23 -6.12 -10.72
N GLY A 358 -9.05 -6.05 -10.09
CA GLY A 358 -8.86 -5.92 -8.64
C GLY A 358 -8.84 -4.48 -8.11
N ARG A 359 -8.48 -4.34 -6.82
CA ARG A 359 -8.34 -3.08 -6.10
C ARG A 359 -7.10 -2.30 -6.57
N LYS A 360 -7.23 -1.21 -7.34
CA LYS A 360 -6.11 -0.29 -7.68
C LYS A 360 -6.01 0.79 -6.63
N GLU A 361 -4.87 0.98 -5.97
CA GLU A 361 -4.60 2.03 -4.96
C GLU A 361 -4.23 3.40 -5.58
N PRO A 362 -4.39 4.54 -4.85
CA PRO A 362 -4.15 5.90 -5.38
C PRO A 362 -2.65 6.28 -5.46
N ILE A 363 -1.81 5.47 -6.12
CA ILE A 363 -0.35 5.66 -6.11
C ILE A 363 0.06 6.95 -6.84
N HIS A 364 -0.50 7.18 -8.03
CA HIS A 364 -0.19 8.37 -8.83
C HIS A 364 -0.63 9.64 -8.10
N GLU A 365 -1.79 9.57 -7.48
CA GLU A 365 -2.40 10.65 -6.72
C GLU A 365 -1.59 10.96 -5.47
N ASP A 366 -1.15 9.94 -4.72
CA ASP A 366 -0.27 10.12 -3.56
C ASP A 366 1.05 10.79 -3.97
N ILE A 367 1.65 10.37 -5.10
CA ILE A 367 2.86 11.01 -5.66
C ILE A 367 2.58 12.47 -6.04
N ALA A 368 1.43 12.75 -6.66
CA ALA A 368 1.04 14.11 -7.03
C ALA A 368 0.80 14.99 -5.79
N ILE A 369 0.10 14.48 -4.78
CA ILE A 369 -0.17 15.17 -3.51
C ILE A 369 1.15 15.47 -2.79
N ALA A 370 2.05 14.48 -2.66
CA ALA A 370 3.38 14.68 -2.09
C ALA A 370 4.19 15.75 -2.87
N SER A 371 3.98 15.81 -4.18
CA SER A 371 4.59 16.84 -5.04
C SER A 371 4.01 18.23 -4.77
N PHE A 372 2.69 18.38 -4.68
CA PHE A 372 2.06 19.65 -4.34
C PHE A 372 2.38 20.10 -2.91
N ILE A 373 2.45 19.21 -1.93
CA ILE A 373 2.84 19.53 -0.55
C ILE A 373 4.28 20.09 -0.51
N GLY A 374 5.18 19.50 -1.29
CA GLY A 374 6.59 19.90 -1.29
C GLY A 374 6.99 20.92 -2.37
N CYS A 375 6.06 21.49 -3.13
CA CYS A 375 6.39 22.52 -4.13
C CYS A 375 6.87 23.81 -3.46
N ARG A 376 7.69 24.59 -4.15
CA ARG A 376 8.34 25.78 -3.57
C ARG A 376 7.42 26.98 -3.50
N VAL A 377 6.43 27.08 -4.40
CA VAL A 377 5.55 28.24 -4.51
C VAL A 377 4.34 28.12 -3.55
N PRO A 378 4.27 28.91 -2.46
CA PRO A 378 3.29 28.69 -1.39
C PRO A 378 1.82 28.72 -1.84
N LYS A 379 1.49 29.54 -2.85
CA LYS A 379 0.13 29.68 -3.37
C LYS A 379 -0.42 28.39 -4.00
N PHE A 380 0.45 27.53 -4.52
CA PHE A 380 0.07 26.27 -5.17
C PHE A 380 0.35 25.06 -4.28
N ARG A 381 0.84 25.29 -3.05
CA ARG A 381 1.15 24.23 -2.11
C ARG A 381 -0.12 23.70 -1.46
N PHE A 382 -0.27 22.39 -1.43
CA PHE A 382 -1.36 21.77 -0.67
C PHE A 382 -1.05 21.81 0.84
N PRO A 383 -2.06 21.89 1.71
CA PRO A 383 -1.87 21.71 3.15
C PRO A 383 -1.10 20.41 3.46
N ARG A 384 -0.22 20.44 4.47
CA ARG A 384 0.64 19.29 4.79
C ARG A 384 -0.14 18.03 5.20
N GLY A 385 -1.35 18.20 5.73
CA GLY A 385 -2.26 17.10 6.07
C GLY A 385 -3.14 16.63 4.91
N THR A 386 -2.93 17.14 3.69
CA THR A 386 -3.70 16.67 2.53
C THR A 386 -3.31 15.25 2.16
N ASP A 387 -4.30 14.37 2.16
CA ASP A 387 -4.29 13.06 1.53
C ASP A 387 -5.36 13.00 0.42
N TYR A 388 -5.44 11.86 -0.29
CA TYR A 388 -6.41 11.64 -1.37
C TYR A 388 -7.87 11.89 -0.93
N ASN A 389 -8.23 11.48 0.28
CA ASN A 389 -9.60 11.58 0.80
C ASN A 389 -9.97 12.98 1.29
N SER A 390 -8.98 13.83 1.53
CA SER A 390 -9.15 15.22 1.97
C SER A 390 -9.18 16.25 0.83
N LEU A 391 -8.99 15.82 -0.42
CA LEU A 391 -8.90 16.71 -1.59
C LEU A 391 -10.19 17.53 -1.78
N ASP A 392 -10.03 18.85 -1.93
CA ASP A 392 -11.13 19.73 -2.30
C ASP A 392 -11.44 19.69 -3.80
N ARG A 393 -12.58 20.27 -4.20
CA ARG A 393 -13.05 20.31 -5.60
C ARG A 393 -12.04 20.93 -6.57
N ASN A 394 -11.24 21.89 -6.12
CA ASN A 394 -10.24 22.56 -6.93
C ASN A 394 -8.97 21.73 -7.08
N GLN A 395 -8.60 20.96 -6.06
CA GLN A 395 -7.46 20.03 -6.08
C GLN A 395 -7.78 18.81 -6.95
N TRP A 396 -9.03 18.33 -6.87
CA TRP A 396 -9.55 17.25 -7.72
C TRP A 396 -9.40 17.51 -9.22
N GLU A 397 -9.41 18.76 -9.69
CA GLU A 397 -9.17 19.02 -11.12
C GLU A 397 -7.74 18.69 -11.58
N TYR A 398 -6.75 18.67 -10.67
CA TYR A 398 -5.41 18.14 -11.00
C TYR A 398 -5.44 16.62 -11.08
N ILE A 399 -6.12 15.97 -10.14
CA ILE A 399 -6.26 14.50 -10.10
C ILE A 399 -7.05 13.98 -11.30
N ARG A 400 -8.13 14.67 -11.69
CA ARG A 400 -8.87 14.39 -12.92
C ARG A 400 -8.02 14.47 -14.18
N GLY A 401 -7.00 15.32 -14.18
CA GLY A 401 -6.03 15.38 -15.25
C GLY A 401 -4.99 14.28 -15.19
N LEU A 402 -4.56 13.93 -13.97
CA LEU A 402 -3.60 12.87 -13.69
C LEU A 402 -4.15 11.54 -14.20
N GLU A 403 -5.36 11.18 -13.77
CA GLU A 403 -6.04 9.95 -14.17
C GLU A 403 -6.46 9.93 -15.64
N TRP A 404 -6.48 11.08 -16.33
CA TRP A 404 -6.98 11.15 -17.71
C TRP A 404 -6.16 10.28 -18.66
N ASN A 405 -4.86 10.09 -18.44
CA ASN A 405 -4.06 9.24 -19.33
C ASN A 405 -4.51 7.76 -19.23
N ASP A 406 -4.81 7.28 -18.01
CA ASP A 406 -5.33 5.94 -17.71
C ASP A 406 -6.82 5.77 -18.06
N ASP A 407 -7.62 6.83 -17.95
CA ASP A 407 -9.04 6.82 -18.33
C ASP A 407 -9.37 8.03 -19.23
N PRO A 408 -8.88 8.02 -20.48
CA PRO A 408 -8.95 9.19 -21.36
C PRO A 408 -10.37 9.46 -21.88
N SER A 409 -11.26 8.48 -21.71
CA SER A 409 -12.69 8.59 -22.00
C SER A 409 -13.50 9.07 -20.78
N CYS A 410 -12.88 9.21 -19.60
CA CYS A 410 -13.52 9.52 -18.32
C CYS A 410 -14.64 8.53 -17.89
N LEU A 411 -14.50 7.25 -18.21
CA LEU A 411 -15.50 6.19 -17.95
C LEU A 411 -15.51 5.70 -16.49
N LEU A 412 -14.48 5.98 -15.71
CA LEU A 412 -14.43 5.68 -14.27
C LEU A 412 -15.24 6.68 -13.45
N PHE A 413 -15.54 7.86 -13.99
CA PHE A 413 -16.21 8.94 -13.27
C PHE A 413 -17.69 9.06 -13.60
N VAL A 414 -18.48 9.43 -12.60
CA VAL A 414 -19.89 9.79 -12.79
C VAL A 414 -19.98 11.17 -13.43
N ASP A 415 -20.74 11.27 -14.52
CA ASP A 415 -21.11 12.55 -15.13
C ASP A 415 -22.14 13.29 -14.25
N SER A 416 -21.62 14.13 -13.35
CA SER A 416 -22.37 14.89 -12.35
C SER A 416 -22.17 16.41 -12.54
N ASP A 417 -23.20 17.19 -12.27
CA ASP A 417 -23.14 18.65 -12.17
C ASP A 417 -22.69 19.15 -10.79
N GLU A 418 -22.72 18.29 -9.76
CA GLU A 418 -22.40 18.62 -8.37
C GLU A 418 -20.97 18.26 -7.97
N SER A 419 -20.44 17.15 -8.50
CA SER A 419 -19.14 16.59 -8.11
C SER A 419 -18.27 16.26 -9.32
N ASN A 420 -16.97 16.52 -9.19
CA ASN A 420 -15.94 16.09 -10.14
C ASN A 420 -15.14 14.88 -9.65
N SER A 421 -15.34 14.42 -8.42
CA SER A 421 -14.62 13.30 -7.80
C SER A 421 -15.46 12.03 -7.65
N ALA A 422 -16.74 12.08 -8.04
CA ALA A 422 -17.64 10.93 -7.91
C ALA A 422 -17.26 9.84 -8.93
N LEU A 423 -16.98 8.66 -8.41
CA LEU A 423 -16.58 7.49 -9.20
C LEU A 423 -17.77 6.56 -9.47
N GLY A 424 -17.81 6.01 -10.67
CA GLY A 424 -18.76 5.01 -11.11
C GLY A 424 -18.31 3.59 -10.76
N LYS A 425 -19.06 2.59 -11.21
CA LYS A 425 -18.71 1.17 -11.00
C LYS A 425 -17.56 0.66 -11.87
N GLY A 426 -17.03 1.49 -12.77
CA GLY A 426 -15.95 1.13 -13.70
C GLY A 426 -16.29 0.08 -14.76
N LEU A 427 -17.57 -0.31 -14.91
CA LEU A 427 -17.99 -1.31 -15.90
C LEU A 427 -17.77 -0.85 -17.34
N ASP A 428 -18.06 0.42 -17.64
CA ASP A 428 -17.87 0.99 -18.98
C ASP A 428 -16.38 1.08 -19.33
N PHE A 429 -15.55 1.47 -18.35
CA PHE A 429 -14.10 1.45 -18.48
C PHE A 429 -13.59 0.02 -18.75
N ALA A 430 -13.96 -0.94 -17.91
CA ALA A 430 -13.55 -2.34 -18.06
C ALA A 430 -13.96 -2.91 -19.43
N HIS A 431 -15.17 -2.57 -19.89
CA HIS A 431 -15.65 -2.96 -21.21
C HIS A 431 -14.81 -2.32 -22.33
N ALA A 432 -14.58 -1.01 -22.28
CA ALA A 432 -13.75 -0.32 -23.27
C ALA A 432 -12.30 -0.84 -23.30
N PHE A 433 -11.74 -1.14 -22.14
CA PHE A 433 -10.38 -1.64 -21.98
C PHE A 433 -10.21 -3.06 -22.56
N LEU A 434 -11.09 -3.99 -22.16
CA LEU A 434 -11.00 -5.41 -22.53
C LEU A 434 -11.58 -5.72 -23.92
N PHE A 435 -12.66 -5.04 -24.30
CA PHE A 435 -13.48 -5.37 -25.46
C PHE A 435 -13.74 -4.19 -26.39
N GLY A 436 -13.20 -3.00 -26.11
CA GLY A 436 -13.37 -1.84 -26.98
C GLY A 436 -12.70 -2.01 -28.34
N ASP A 437 -13.23 -1.29 -29.32
CA ASP A 437 -12.68 -1.26 -30.68
C ASP A 437 -11.31 -0.59 -30.69
N ASP A 438 -10.40 -1.01 -31.58
CA ASP A 438 -9.03 -0.47 -31.66
C ASP A 438 -8.98 1.04 -31.95
N GLY A 439 -10.07 1.63 -32.44
CA GLY A 439 -10.19 3.08 -32.68
C GLY A 439 -10.62 3.89 -31.47
N CYS A 440 -11.10 3.26 -30.39
CA CYS A 440 -11.55 3.97 -29.19
C CYS A 440 -10.36 4.44 -28.36
N LEU A 441 -10.52 5.58 -27.68
CA LEU A 441 -9.43 6.24 -26.99
C LEU A 441 -8.76 5.34 -25.94
N THR A 442 -9.55 4.65 -25.12
CA THR A 442 -9.04 3.72 -24.09
C THR A 442 -8.14 2.62 -24.68
N ARG A 443 -8.52 2.03 -25.82
CA ARG A 443 -7.69 0.99 -26.47
C ARG A 443 -6.43 1.58 -27.08
N ARG A 444 -6.52 2.79 -27.66
CA ARG A 444 -5.37 3.46 -28.28
C ARG A 444 -4.31 3.86 -27.26
N THR A 445 -4.70 4.31 -26.07
CA THR A 445 -3.74 4.70 -25.02
C THR A 445 -3.07 3.48 -24.40
N HIS A 446 -3.76 2.37 -24.18
CA HIS A 446 -3.16 1.20 -23.51
C HIS A 446 -2.51 0.20 -24.47
N PHE A 447 -3.07 0.01 -25.67
CA PHE A 447 -2.65 -1.08 -26.59
C PHE A 447 -2.29 -0.58 -27.99
N GLY A 448 -2.43 0.71 -28.25
CA GLY A 448 -2.34 1.28 -29.59
C GLY A 448 -1.27 2.33 -29.77
N ASP A 449 -1.54 3.24 -30.69
CA ASP A 449 -0.62 4.26 -31.17
C ASP A 449 -0.43 5.44 -30.20
N LEU A 450 -1.24 5.53 -29.15
CA LEU A 450 -1.17 6.56 -28.11
C LEU A 450 -0.50 6.07 -26.82
N GLN A 451 0.14 4.89 -26.80
CA GLN A 451 0.89 4.38 -25.63
C GLN A 451 1.99 5.31 -25.10
N PHE A 452 2.46 6.27 -25.89
CA PHE A 452 3.39 7.29 -25.38
C PHE A 452 2.77 8.15 -24.27
N LEU A 453 1.43 8.15 -24.13
CA LEU A 453 0.71 8.76 -23.02
C LEU A 453 0.97 8.08 -21.67
N HIS A 454 1.55 6.88 -21.68
CA HIS A 454 2.04 6.18 -20.49
C HIS A 454 3.56 6.08 -20.47
N SER A 455 4.26 6.96 -21.19
CA SER A 455 5.70 6.81 -21.42
C SER A 455 6.08 5.43 -21.97
N MET A 456 5.25 4.86 -22.84
CA MET A 456 5.50 3.57 -23.49
C MET A 456 5.57 3.69 -25.00
N ALA A 457 6.29 2.77 -25.63
CA ALA A 457 6.31 2.64 -27.08
C ALA A 457 5.04 1.94 -27.59
N SER A 458 4.52 2.38 -28.73
CA SER A 458 3.29 1.81 -29.32
C SER A 458 3.45 0.39 -29.86
N ARG A 459 4.68 -0.06 -30.11
CA ARG A 459 4.99 -1.36 -30.70
C ARG A 459 6.38 -1.84 -30.33
N TYR A 460 6.57 -3.16 -30.38
CA TYR A 460 7.86 -3.81 -30.16
C TYR A 460 8.89 -3.33 -31.19
N GLY A 461 10.12 -3.07 -30.74
CA GLY A 461 11.21 -2.64 -31.60
C GLY A 461 11.15 -1.18 -32.08
N GLU A 462 10.23 -0.36 -31.56
CA GLU A 462 10.19 1.09 -31.81
C GLU A 462 11.48 1.75 -31.31
N ASP A 463 11.98 2.71 -32.09
CA ASP A 463 13.14 3.51 -31.70
C ASP A 463 12.73 4.46 -30.57
N ALA A 464 13.50 4.48 -29.48
CA ALA A 464 13.19 5.30 -28.31
C ALA A 464 13.10 6.81 -28.63
N ASN A 465 13.80 7.30 -29.67
CA ASN A 465 13.69 8.70 -30.09
C ASN A 465 12.29 9.00 -30.64
N ILE A 466 11.63 8.05 -31.31
CA ILE A 466 10.27 8.21 -31.84
C ILE A 466 9.28 8.34 -30.68
N THR A 467 9.38 7.46 -29.68
CA THR A 467 8.52 7.51 -28.49
C THR A 467 8.72 8.81 -27.72
N LYS A 468 9.98 9.20 -27.48
CA LYS A 468 10.33 10.47 -26.84
C LYS A 468 9.80 11.69 -27.62
N GLU A 469 9.92 11.70 -28.93
CA GLU A 469 9.42 12.80 -29.76
C GLU A 469 7.90 12.96 -29.63
N LYS A 470 7.14 11.86 -29.71
CA LYS A 470 5.68 11.89 -29.52
C LYS A 470 5.31 12.41 -28.13
N LEU A 471 5.99 11.91 -27.10
CA LEU A 471 5.79 12.31 -25.72
C LEU A 471 6.05 13.81 -25.53
N LEU A 472 7.20 14.31 -25.99
CA LEU A 472 7.57 15.72 -25.85
C LEU A 472 6.60 16.66 -26.57
N LYS A 473 6.10 16.28 -27.75
CA LYS A 473 5.07 17.06 -28.45
C LYS A 473 3.77 17.13 -27.66
N TRP A 474 3.35 16.02 -27.07
CA TRP A 474 2.11 16.00 -26.29
C TRP A 474 2.22 16.78 -24.99
N ILE A 475 3.29 16.58 -24.22
CA ILE A 475 3.48 17.28 -22.95
C ILE A 475 3.69 18.79 -23.18
N GLU A 476 4.25 19.21 -24.32
CA GLU A 476 4.29 20.63 -24.72
C GLU A 476 2.89 21.22 -24.85
N ILE A 477 1.99 20.54 -25.57
CA ILE A 477 0.61 20.98 -25.79
C ILE A 477 -0.11 21.11 -24.44
N MET A 478 -0.03 20.06 -23.59
CA MET A 478 -0.68 20.05 -22.29
C MET A 478 -0.10 21.09 -21.33
N TYR A 479 1.22 21.28 -21.33
CA TYR A 479 1.86 22.30 -20.51
C TYR A 479 1.47 23.72 -20.94
N LYS A 480 1.50 24.01 -22.26
CA LYS A 480 1.07 25.31 -22.80
C LYS A 480 -0.41 25.58 -22.49
N LEU A 481 -1.28 24.56 -22.58
CA LEU A 481 -2.68 24.64 -22.17
C LEU A 481 -2.83 24.91 -20.66
N ALA A 482 -2.01 24.25 -19.82
CA ALA A 482 -2.04 24.41 -18.38
C ALA A 482 -1.62 25.82 -17.93
N THR A 483 -0.54 26.34 -18.52
CA THR A 483 -0.07 27.68 -18.17
C THR A 483 -0.97 28.77 -18.72
N GLY A 484 -1.64 28.54 -19.85
CA GLY A 484 -2.30 29.58 -20.63
C GLY A 484 -1.29 30.49 -21.34
N ASP A 485 -1.80 31.39 -22.19
CA ASP A 485 -1.06 32.49 -22.84
C ASP A 485 0.17 32.08 -23.69
N GLN A 486 0.24 30.81 -24.11
CA GLN A 486 1.32 30.26 -24.93
C GLN A 486 0.82 29.64 -26.24
N GLY A 487 -0.28 30.16 -26.78
CA GLY A 487 -0.79 29.76 -28.09
C GLY A 487 -1.52 28.42 -28.14
N VAL A 488 -1.91 27.84 -26.99
CA VAL A 488 -2.79 26.66 -26.88
C VAL A 488 -3.97 27.01 -25.96
N ASN A 489 -5.18 26.67 -26.39
CA ASN A 489 -6.44 26.98 -25.75
C ASN A 489 -7.36 25.75 -25.72
N ALA A 490 -8.19 25.66 -24.68
CA ALA A 490 -9.15 24.58 -24.47
C ALA A 490 -10.10 24.36 -25.67
N LYS A 491 -10.42 25.42 -26.43
CA LYS A 491 -11.32 25.36 -27.61
C LYS A 491 -10.62 25.02 -28.92
N ASP A 492 -9.31 24.78 -28.91
CA ASP A 492 -8.59 24.37 -30.11
C ASP A 492 -8.97 22.96 -30.52
N ARG A 493 -9.11 22.73 -31.83
CA ARG A 493 -9.47 21.43 -32.39
C ARG A 493 -8.28 20.47 -32.39
N ILE A 494 -8.46 19.26 -31.90
CA ILE A 494 -7.39 18.27 -31.74
C ILE A 494 -6.86 17.69 -33.07
N GLY A 495 -7.62 17.86 -34.16
CA GLY A 495 -7.20 17.49 -35.52
C GLY A 495 -6.62 18.64 -36.35
N ASP A 496 -6.37 19.81 -35.76
CA ASP A 496 -5.72 20.93 -36.44
C ASP A 496 -4.23 20.61 -36.67
N ARG A 497 -3.89 20.20 -37.90
CA ARG A 497 -2.55 19.75 -38.27
C ARG A 497 -1.50 20.85 -38.32
N GLU A 498 -1.92 22.11 -38.39
CA GLU A 498 -0.98 23.23 -38.32
C GLU A 498 -0.47 23.43 -36.89
N ARG A 499 -1.21 22.93 -35.90
CA ARG A 499 -0.99 23.19 -34.47
C ARG A 499 -0.67 21.95 -33.66
N PHE A 500 -1.20 20.79 -34.05
CA PHE A 500 -1.08 19.55 -33.31
C PHE A 500 -0.65 18.37 -34.20
N PRO A 501 0.06 17.38 -33.62
CA PRO A 501 0.39 16.15 -34.33
C PRO A 501 -0.86 15.38 -34.78
N GLU A 502 -0.74 14.60 -35.85
CA GLU A 502 -1.83 13.81 -36.44
C GLU A 502 -2.15 12.56 -35.60
N TYR A 503 -2.63 12.77 -34.37
CA TYR A 503 -3.10 11.72 -33.46
C TYR A 503 -4.61 11.48 -33.58
N PHE A 504 -5.36 12.47 -34.04
CA PHE A 504 -6.83 12.40 -34.12
C PHE A 504 -7.27 12.74 -35.54
N SER A 505 -8.11 11.87 -36.11
CA SER A 505 -8.60 12.00 -37.48
C SER A 505 -10.11 11.79 -37.52
N SER A 506 -10.70 11.76 -38.70
CA SER A 506 -12.13 11.41 -38.85
C SER A 506 -12.43 9.94 -38.55
N SER A 507 -11.42 9.08 -38.45
CA SER A 507 -11.57 7.64 -38.18
C SER A 507 -11.29 7.25 -36.73
N THR A 508 -11.02 8.21 -35.85
CA THR A 508 -10.74 7.98 -34.42
C THR A 508 -11.92 8.44 -33.57
N ASP A 509 -12.05 7.89 -32.36
CA ASP A 509 -12.97 8.38 -31.35
C ASP A 509 -12.20 8.78 -30.08
N PRO A 510 -12.13 10.07 -29.72
CA PRO A 510 -12.76 11.21 -30.38
C PRO A 510 -12.14 11.52 -31.75
N CYS A 511 -12.97 12.09 -32.63
CA CYS A 511 -12.52 12.55 -33.94
C CYS A 511 -11.85 13.93 -33.87
N GLY A 512 -11.05 14.25 -34.89
CA GLY A 512 -10.24 15.47 -34.94
C GLY A 512 -11.00 16.80 -34.89
N ASP A 513 -12.32 16.80 -35.04
CA ASP A 513 -13.15 18.01 -34.93
C ASP A 513 -13.44 18.42 -33.48
N LYS A 514 -13.17 17.53 -32.51
CA LYS A 514 -13.33 17.79 -31.08
C LYS A 514 -12.26 18.75 -30.57
N THR A 515 -12.59 19.44 -29.49
CA THR A 515 -11.66 20.38 -28.84
C THR A 515 -10.80 19.70 -27.76
N LEU A 516 -9.71 20.35 -27.34
CA LEU A 516 -8.92 19.89 -26.19
C LEU A 516 -9.77 19.78 -24.91
N GLU A 517 -10.75 20.65 -24.73
CA GLU A 517 -11.75 20.56 -23.66
C GLU A 517 -12.65 19.35 -23.79
N ASP A 518 -13.17 19.08 -24.99
CA ASP A 518 -13.98 17.87 -25.24
C ASP A 518 -13.20 16.60 -24.91
N LEU A 519 -11.90 16.61 -25.20
CA LEU A 519 -10.98 15.50 -24.94
C LEU A 519 -10.76 15.31 -23.43
N LEU A 520 -10.41 16.37 -22.69
CA LEU A 520 -10.11 16.31 -21.26
C LEU A 520 -11.34 16.17 -20.35
N LEU A 521 -12.54 16.46 -20.86
CA LEU A 521 -13.81 16.20 -20.17
C LEU A 521 -14.36 14.80 -20.45
N GLY A 522 -14.04 14.21 -21.60
CA GLY A 522 -14.55 12.92 -22.04
C GLY A 522 -16.07 12.85 -21.98
N THR A 523 -16.58 11.83 -21.28
CA THR A 523 -18.02 11.62 -21.00
C THR A 523 -18.56 12.47 -19.84
N THR A 524 -17.70 13.12 -19.05
CA THR A 524 -18.08 13.86 -17.83
C THR A 524 -18.17 15.37 -18.02
N ARG A 525 -19.17 15.80 -18.81
CA ARG A 525 -19.30 17.18 -19.29
C ARG A 525 -20.19 18.06 -18.42
N LYS A 526 -20.98 17.49 -17.52
CA LYS A 526 -21.98 18.26 -16.75
C LYS A 526 -21.38 19.15 -15.68
N TYR A 527 -20.19 18.83 -15.17
CA TYR A 527 -19.59 19.58 -14.07
C TYR A 527 -19.23 21.02 -14.49
N PRO A 528 -19.97 22.04 -14.03
CA PRO A 528 -19.88 23.40 -14.57
C PRO A 528 -18.62 24.15 -14.11
N ARG A 529 -17.90 23.61 -13.13
CA ARG A 529 -16.67 24.21 -12.56
C ARG A 529 -15.40 23.48 -12.99
N SER A 530 -15.47 22.69 -14.06
CA SER A 530 -14.31 22.00 -14.62
C SER A 530 -13.19 22.98 -14.97
N ASN A 531 -11.94 22.60 -14.72
CA ASN A 531 -10.78 23.45 -14.94
C ASN A 531 -9.79 22.76 -15.86
N ILE A 532 -9.95 23.02 -17.16
CA ILE A 532 -9.16 22.41 -18.23
C ILE A 532 -7.65 22.66 -18.07
N PRO A 533 -7.18 23.88 -17.73
CA PRO A 533 -5.75 24.08 -17.45
C PRO A 533 -5.20 23.22 -16.30
N LYS A 534 -5.99 22.96 -15.24
CA LYS A 534 -5.55 22.09 -14.14
C LYS A 534 -5.49 20.62 -14.58
N ARG A 535 -6.48 20.16 -15.35
CA ARG A 535 -6.46 18.81 -15.92
C ARG A 535 -5.27 18.60 -16.86
N ALA A 536 -4.96 19.61 -17.67
CA ALA A 536 -3.79 19.58 -18.54
C ALA A 536 -2.48 19.45 -17.74
N LEU A 537 -2.34 20.15 -16.60
CA LEU A 537 -1.19 19.95 -15.70
C LEU A 537 -1.15 18.52 -15.14
N GLY A 538 -2.29 18.00 -14.70
CA GLY A 538 -2.39 16.62 -14.21
C GLY A 538 -1.87 15.61 -15.24
N SER A 539 -2.26 15.74 -16.51
CA SER A 539 -1.78 14.87 -17.59
C SER A 539 -0.26 14.96 -17.77
N CYS A 540 0.34 16.14 -17.60
CA CYS A 540 1.80 16.28 -17.60
C CYS A 540 2.46 15.55 -16.41
N LEU A 541 1.85 15.60 -15.22
CA LEU A 541 2.37 14.91 -14.04
C LEU A 541 2.32 13.40 -14.24
N HIS A 542 1.24 12.88 -14.83
CA HIS A 542 1.09 11.46 -15.14
C HIS A 542 2.25 10.96 -16.01
N LEU A 543 2.54 11.66 -17.10
CA LEU A 543 3.66 11.33 -18.00
C LEU A 543 5.00 11.29 -17.27
N ILE A 544 5.25 12.24 -16.37
CA ILE A 544 6.47 12.22 -15.56
C ILE A 544 6.48 10.97 -14.69
N GLN A 545 5.39 10.67 -13.99
CA GLN A 545 5.30 9.54 -13.06
C GLN A 545 5.51 8.20 -13.75
N ASP A 546 4.77 7.92 -14.83
CA ASP A 546 4.94 6.69 -15.63
C ASP A 546 6.35 6.58 -16.17
N SER A 547 6.98 7.69 -16.54
CA SER A 547 8.34 7.64 -17.03
C SER A 547 9.34 7.17 -16.00
N TYR A 548 9.03 7.17 -14.69
CA TYR A 548 9.89 6.61 -13.64
C TYR A 548 9.36 5.28 -13.10
N ALA A 549 8.19 4.83 -13.54
CA ALA A 549 7.65 3.52 -13.22
C ALA A 549 8.38 2.44 -14.02
N VAL A 550 8.82 1.40 -13.32
CA VAL A 550 9.62 0.30 -13.89
C VAL A 550 8.80 -0.54 -14.88
N GLY A 551 7.49 -0.63 -14.67
CA GLY A 551 6.56 -1.27 -15.62
C GLY A 551 6.56 -0.61 -17.00
N HIS A 552 6.91 0.68 -17.06
CA HIS A 552 6.75 1.52 -18.25
C HIS A 552 8.08 1.84 -18.92
N THR A 553 9.15 2.03 -18.13
CA THR A 553 10.49 2.30 -18.66
C THR A 553 11.59 1.59 -17.88
N LEU A 554 12.67 1.24 -18.58
CA LEU A 554 13.95 0.92 -17.97
C LEU A 554 14.83 2.16 -17.96
N ARG A 555 15.37 2.51 -16.80
CA ARG A 555 16.28 3.63 -16.60
C ARG A 555 17.64 3.19 -16.06
N ARG A 556 18.65 4.01 -16.33
CA ARG A 556 19.99 3.88 -15.76
C ARG A 556 19.95 4.07 -14.24
N LEU A 557 20.23 3.04 -13.46
CA LEU A 557 20.31 3.17 -11.99
C LEU A 557 21.65 3.77 -11.58
N GLN A 558 21.62 4.88 -10.85
CA GLN A 558 22.83 5.61 -10.47
C GLN A 558 23.45 5.10 -9.16
N ASN A 559 22.63 4.68 -8.21
CA ASN A 559 23.05 4.25 -6.87
C ASN A 559 22.94 2.73 -6.67
N VAL A 560 23.60 1.96 -7.53
CA VAL A 560 23.56 0.48 -7.48
C VAL A 560 24.02 -0.08 -6.12
N TRP A 561 24.91 0.62 -5.42
CA TRP A 561 25.40 0.22 -4.09
C TRP A 561 24.34 0.27 -2.99
N ASP A 562 23.25 1.00 -3.22
CA ASP A 562 22.11 1.07 -2.30
C ASP A 562 21.12 -0.07 -2.50
N ILE A 563 21.32 -0.94 -3.50
CA ILE A 563 20.59 -2.20 -3.58
C ILE A 563 21.00 -3.07 -2.39
N GLU A 564 20.00 -3.53 -1.64
CA GLU A 564 20.15 -4.52 -0.57
C GLU A 564 20.08 -5.94 -1.12
N GLY A 565 19.26 -6.14 -2.15
CA GLY A 565 19.09 -7.44 -2.81
C GLY A 565 17.76 -7.51 -3.55
N LYS A 566 17.16 -8.69 -3.58
CA LYS A 566 15.79 -8.90 -4.02
C LYS A 566 14.89 -9.32 -2.85
N ASP A 567 13.59 -9.08 -2.96
CA ASP A 567 12.60 -9.69 -2.07
C ASP A 567 12.26 -11.13 -2.48
N GLU A 568 11.34 -11.76 -1.74
CA GLU A 568 10.93 -13.15 -1.93
C GLU A 568 10.26 -13.38 -3.30
N ASP A 569 9.64 -12.34 -3.86
CA ASP A 569 9.03 -12.36 -5.20
C ASP A 569 10.03 -11.96 -6.31
N GLY A 570 11.29 -11.73 -5.94
CA GLY A 570 12.39 -11.45 -6.86
C GLY A 570 12.44 -10.00 -7.38
N TYR A 571 11.80 -9.05 -6.70
CA TYR A 571 11.87 -7.61 -7.00
C TYR A 571 13.01 -6.95 -6.22
N PHE A 572 13.63 -5.92 -6.81
CA PHE A 572 14.75 -5.25 -6.18
C PHE A 572 14.34 -4.48 -4.92
N ARG A 573 15.14 -4.60 -3.86
CA ARG A 573 15.00 -3.83 -2.63
C ARG A 573 16.21 -2.92 -2.42
N PHE A 574 15.94 -1.73 -1.92
CA PHE A 574 16.94 -0.74 -1.55
C PHE A 574 17.13 -0.75 -0.03
N ARG A 575 18.35 -0.44 0.42
CA ARG A 575 18.71 -0.36 1.84
C ARG A 575 17.76 0.58 2.59
N PRO A 576 17.51 0.35 3.89
CA PRO A 576 16.65 1.23 4.68
C PRO A 576 17.00 2.71 4.54
N ASN A 577 15.98 3.56 4.40
CA ASN A 577 16.10 5.02 4.17
C ASN A 577 16.81 5.44 2.86
N THR A 578 17.07 4.51 1.94
CA THR A 578 17.52 4.81 0.58
C THR A 578 16.42 4.50 -0.43
N TYR A 579 16.60 4.95 -1.68
CA TYR A 579 15.64 4.74 -2.77
C TYR A 579 16.37 4.78 -4.12
N ALA A 580 15.74 4.24 -5.15
CA ALA A 580 16.30 4.24 -6.50
C ALA A 580 16.53 5.67 -7.04
N GLN A 581 17.77 5.96 -7.42
CA GLN A 581 18.15 7.17 -8.17
C GLN A 581 18.19 6.83 -9.65
N LEU A 582 17.06 7.07 -10.32
CA LEU A 582 16.87 6.72 -11.73
C LEU A 582 17.33 7.87 -12.64
N GLY A 583 18.30 7.55 -13.50
CA GLY A 583 18.87 8.44 -14.51
C GLY A 583 18.16 8.38 -15.86
N PRO A 584 18.90 8.56 -16.97
CA PRO A 584 18.33 8.51 -18.33
C PRO A 584 17.64 7.20 -18.69
N ILE A 585 16.66 7.28 -19.57
CA ILE A 585 15.88 6.16 -20.10
C ILE A 585 16.75 5.34 -21.06
N ILE A 586 16.80 4.04 -20.81
CA ILE A 586 17.44 3.04 -21.66
C ILE A 586 16.40 2.41 -22.58
N THR A 587 15.19 2.12 -22.09
CA THR A 587 14.14 1.48 -22.87
C THR A 587 12.78 2.08 -22.52
N PHE A 588 11.97 2.40 -23.52
CA PHE A 588 10.53 2.53 -23.35
C PHE A 588 9.90 1.16 -23.58
N HIS A 589 9.17 0.63 -22.61
CA HIS A 589 8.52 -0.67 -22.77
C HIS A 589 7.28 -0.56 -23.66
N THR A 590 6.74 -1.69 -24.06
CA THR A 590 5.46 -1.81 -24.77
C THR A 590 4.50 -2.56 -23.89
N TYR A 591 3.25 -2.10 -23.75
CA TYR A 591 2.26 -2.75 -22.90
C TYR A 591 1.87 -4.15 -23.40
N LYS A 592 1.77 -4.28 -24.73
CA LYS A 592 1.43 -5.55 -25.36
C LYS A 592 2.51 -6.59 -25.07
N ASP A 593 2.06 -7.76 -24.64
CA ASP A 593 2.88 -8.94 -24.30
C ASP A 593 3.77 -8.75 -23.06
N GLN A 594 3.50 -7.76 -22.19
CA GLN A 594 4.20 -7.64 -20.91
C GLN A 594 3.88 -8.82 -19.98
N SER A 595 4.88 -9.18 -19.19
CA SER A 595 4.71 -10.12 -18.09
C SER A 595 3.82 -9.54 -16.99
N ASP A 596 3.17 -10.41 -16.21
CA ASP A 596 2.38 -10.02 -15.04
C ASP A 596 3.17 -9.21 -13.98
N ARG A 597 4.51 -9.21 -14.04
CA ARG A 597 5.38 -8.36 -13.20
C ARG A 597 5.12 -6.87 -13.35
N HIS A 598 4.53 -6.44 -14.46
CA HIS A 598 4.07 -5.06 -14.67
C HIS A 598 3.24 -4.55 -13.49
N LYS A 599 2.31 -5.38 -12.99
CA LYS A 599 1.39 -5.03 -11.90
C LYS A 599 2.12 -4.64 -10.61
N HIS A 600 3.24 -5.30 -10.29
CA HIS A 600 4.00 -4.99 -9.07
C HIS A 600 4.60 -3.58 -9.07
N TYR A 601 4.91 -3.02 -10.23
CA TYR A 601 5.50 -1.70 -10.32
C TYR A 601 4.47 -0.57 -10.52
N ASP A 602 3.21 -0.96 -10.70
CA ASP A 602 2.06 -0.06 -10.87
C ASP A 602 1.05 -0.18 -9.72
N GLU A 603 1.25 -1.16 -8.82
CA GLU A 603 0.46 -1.40 -7.62
C GLU A 603 1.41 -1.61 -6.43
N SER A 604 0.97 -1.22 -5.23
CA SER A 604 1.66 -1.51 -3.98
C SER A 604 0.58 -1.82 -2.95
N ASN A 605 0.86 -2.75 -2.03
CA ASN A 605 -0.01 -3.04 -0.88
C ASN A 605 0.54 -2.39 0.41
N GLN A 606 1.59 -1.58 0.32
CA GLN A 606 2.18 -0.89 1.45
C GLN A 606 1.63 0.53 1.54
N ASP A 607 1.22 0.91 2.74
CA ASP A 607 0.70 2.25 3.04
C ASP A 607 1.69 3.34 2.61
N ARG A 608 1.14 4.42 2.08
CA ARG A 608 1.87 5.63 1.71
C ARG A 608 1.28 6.81 2.44
N ASP A 609 2.17 7.74 2.79
CA ASP A 609 1.80 8.98 3.43
C ASP A 609 2.39 10.14 2.62
N PRO A 610 1.57 10.91 1.87
CA PRO A 610 2.05 12.02 1.06
C PRO A 610 2.87 13.08 1.83
N LYS A 611 2.76 13.14 3.17
CA LYS A 611 3.58 14.05 4.00
C LYS A 611 4.92 13.47 4.44
N ASP A 612 5.09 12.14 4.35
CA ASP A 612 6.34 11.44 4.62
C ASP A 612 6.87 10.80 3.33
N LEU A 613 7.85 11.47 2.72
CA LEU A 613 8.43 10.96 1.48
C LEU A 613 9.11 9.59 1.66
N ASN A 614 9.54 9.20 2.86
CA ASN A 614 10.16 7.88 3.06
C ASN A 614 9.17 6.74 2.90
N SER A 615 7.87 6.99 3.10
CA SER A 615 6.81 6.03 2.83
C SER A 615 6.77 5.58 1.36
N PHE A 616 7.35 6.35 0.42
CA PHE A 616 7.42 6.00 -1.01
C PHE A 616 8.68 5.22 -1.40
N ASN A 617 9.63 4.98 -0.48
CA ASN A 617 10.91 4.37 -0.82
C ASN A 617 10.78 2.91 -1.33
N HIS A 618 9.69 2.22 -0.98
CA HIS A 618 9.40 0.87 -1.46
C HIS A 618 8.91 0.85 -2.93
N ILE A 619 8.45 1.99 -3.47
CA ILE A 619 8.05 2.12 -4.87
C ILE A 619 9.23 2.64 -5.68
N ILE A 620 9.87 1.76 -6.43
CA ILE A 620 11.02 2.10 -7.28
C ILE A 620 10.62 3.22 -8.26
N GLY A 621 11.31 4.35 -8.16
CA GLY A 621 11.11 5.51 -9.03
C GLY A 621 10.15 6.56 -8.48
N ALA A 622 9.30 6.26 -7.48
CA ALA A 622 8.33 7.23 -6.94
C ALA A 622 9.00 8.49 -6.39
N ARG A 623 10.12 8.36 -5.66
CA ARG A 623 10.89 9.51 -5.17
C ARG A 623 11.41 10.41 -6.29
N CYS A 624 11.91 9.82 -7.37
CA CYS A 624 12.36 10.57 -8.55
C CYS A 624 11.16 11.26 -9.24
N ALA A 625 10.02 10.56 -9.37
CA ALA A 625 8.80 11.11 -9.92
C ALA A 625 8.27 12.31 -9.10
N ILE A 626 8.28 12.22 -7.77
CA ILE A 626 7.90 13.31 -6.86
C ILE A 626 8.79 14.54 -7.10
N ASP A 627 10.11 14.34 -7.15
CA ASP A 627 11.06 15.45 -7.29
C ASP A 627 10.93 16.15 -8.65
N LYS A 628 10.72 15.39 -9.74
CA LYS A 628 10.50 15.96 -11.07
C LYS A 628 9.13 16.62 -11.21
N SER A 629 8.10 16.04 -10.62
CA SER A 629 6.75 16.60 -10.56
C SER A 629 6.73 17.93 -9.79
N LYS A 630 7.43 18.02 -8.65
CA LYS A 630 7.63 19.28 -7.90
C LYS A 630 8.21 20.38 -8.78
N LYS A 631 9.26 20.07 -9.54
CA LYS A 631 9.91 21.04 -10.43
C LYS A 631 8.99 21.50 -11.56
N LEU A 632 8.19 20.59 -12.14
CA LEU A 632 7.18 20.99 -13.13
C LEU A 632 6.07 21.87 -12.52
N ILE A 633 5.60 21.54 -11.31
CA ILE A 633 4.63 22.35 -10.58
C ILE A 633 5.19 23.75 -10.30
N ASP A 634 6.47 23.87 -9.94
CA ASP A 634 7.13 25.17 -9.74
C ASP A 634 7.18 25.99 -11.05
N PHE A 635 7.47 25.35 -12.19
CA PHE A 635 7.40 26.02 -13.51
C PHE A 635 5.99 26.48 -13.85
N TYR A 636 4.98 25.62 -13.64
CA TYR A 636 3.58 25.97 -13.83
C TYR A 636 3.14 27.13 -12.92
N ALA A 637 3.51 27.07 -11.64
CA ALA A 637 3.16 28.06 -10.63
C ALA A 637 3.76 29.44 -10.92
N THR A 638 4.94 29.46 -11.51
CA THR A 638 5.65 30.68 -11.96
C THR A 638 5.27 31.10 -13.38
N LYS A 639 4.42 30.33 -14.07
CA LYS A 639 4.04 30.54 -15.48
C LYS A 639 5.26 30.65 -16.41
N THR A 640 6.27 29.82 -16.13
CA THR A 640 7.48 29.76 -16.97
C THR A 640 7.10 29.32 -18.37
N LYS A 641 7.58 30.03 -19.39
CA LYS A 641 7.31 29.68 -20.79
C LYS A 641 8.00 28.38 -21.16
N TRP A 642 7.44 27.68 -22.14
CA TRP A 642 7.98 26.42 -22.62
C TRP A 642 9.46 26.53 -23.01
N GLU A 643 9.79 27.59 -23.74
CA GLU A 643 11.13 27.86 -24.28
C GLU A 643 12.10 28.40 -23.21
N ASP A 644 11.59 28.89 -22.07
CA ASP A 644 12.37 29.47 -20.98
C ASP A 644 12.90 28.40 -20.00
N GLY A 645 13.16 27.19 -20.50
CA GLY A 645 13.80 26.09 -19.76
C GLY A 645 12.92 24.89 -19.41
N VAL A 646 11.59 24.97 -19.61
CA VAL A 646 10.68 23.82 -19.37
C VAL A 646 10.95 22.72 -20.39
N SER A 647 11.11 23.09 -21.67
CA SER A 647 11.44 22.17 -22.75
C SER A 647 12.74 21.41 -22.46
N ASP A 648 13.79 22.14 -22.07
CA ASP A 648 15.10 21.54 -21.74
C ASP A 648 15.01 20.63 -20.51
N PHE A 649 14.29 21.03 -19.47
CA PHE A 649 14.05 20.20 -18.30
C PHE A 649 13.40 18.87 -18.68
N LEU A 650 12.32 18.91 -19.46
CA LEU A 650 11.60 17.71 -19.85
C LEU A 650 12.43 16.85 -20.81
N ALA A 651 13.05 17.45 -21.83
CA ALA A 651 13.81 16.73 -22.83
C ALA A 651 15.12 16.14 -22.30
N ASN A 652 15.81 16.83 -21.41
CA ASN A 652 17.20 16.52 -21.03
C ASN A 652 17.38 16.10 -19.57
N GLU A 653 16.36 16.24 -18.71
CA GLU A 653 16.39 15.69 -17.35
C GLU A 653 15.33 14.61 -17.13
N VAL A 654 14.07 14.84 -17.53
CA VAL A 654 12.99 13.87 -17.30
C VAL A 654 13.04 12.73 -18.32
N PHE A 655 12.97 13.06 -19.61
CA PHE A 655 12.94 12.11 -20.72
C PHE A 655 14.30 12.01 -21.42
N ALA A 656 15.39 12.24 -20.67
CA ALA A 656 16.74 12.06 -21.18
C ALA A 656 16.94 10.61 -21.67
N LEU A 657 17.54 10.41 -22.83
CA LEU A 657 17.88 9.08 -23.32
C LEU A 657 19.33 8.76 -22.96
N ASP A 658 19.56 7.52 -22.55
CA ASP A 658 20.90 6.99 -22.29
C ASP A 658 21.70 6.86 -23.59
N LYS A 659 23.03 6.94 -23.51
CA LYS A 659 23.91 6.75 -24.69
C LYS A 659 23.80 5.34 -25.29
N LYS A 660 23.40 4.36 -24.48
CA LYS A 660 23.16 2.96 -24.88
C LYS A 660 21.66 2.63 -24.92
N VAL A 661 20.84 3.60 -25.34
CA VAL A 661 19.39 3.40 -25.49
C VAL A 661 19.10 2.19 -26.39
N THR A 662 18.13 1.38 -26.00
CA THR A 662 17.67 0.21 -26.76
C THR A 662 16.34 0.51 -27.45
N ARG A 663 15.97 -0.35 -28.39
CA ARG A 663 14.61 -0.38 -28.91
C ARG A 663 13.65 -0.92 -27.86
N SER A 664 12.36 -0.59 -28.03
CA SER A 664 11.30 -1.02 -27.13
C SER A 664 11.12 -2.54 -27.08
N ASN A 665 10.69 -3.04 -25.92
CA ASN A 665 10.38 -4.43 -25.65
C ASN A 665 9.26 -4.56 -24.59
N ALA A 666 8.80 -5.77 -24.31
CA ALA A 666 7.77 -6.05 -23.32
C ALA A 666 8.33 -6.60 -21.97
N GLU A 667 9.64 -6.52 -21.77
CA GLU A 667 10.31 -7.11 -20.61
C GLU A 667 10.23 -6.15 -19.42
N VAL A 668 9.42 -6.48 -18.41
CA VAL A 668 9.37 -5.73 -17.16
C VAL A 668 10.51 -6.19 -16.25
N ASP A 669 11.24 -5.21 -15.74
CA ASP A 669 12.68 -5.21 -15.43
C ASP A 669 13.24 -6.33 -14.51
N GLU A 670 14.24 -7.06 -15.01
CA GLU A 670 15.13 -7.96 -14.24
C GLU A 670 16.60 -7.49 -14.22
N ARG A 671 16.90 -6.35 -14.85
CA ARG A 671 18.24 -5.91 -15.23
C ARG A 671 18.79 -4.77 -14.39
N PHE A 672 18.08 -4.21 -13.42
CA PHE A 672 18.47 -3.03 -12.62
C PHE A 672 19.90 -3.00 -12.00
N ALA A 673 20.62 -4.12 -11.97
CA ALA A 673 21.98 -4.22 -11.42
C ALA A 673 23.06 -4.65 -12.44
N LEU A 674 22.69 -4.83 -13.70
CA LEU A 674 23.64 -5.23 -14.74
C LEU A 674 24.55 -4.07 -15.17
N PRO A 675 25.79 -4.31 -15.61
CA PRO A 675 26.69 -3.25 -16.09
C PRO A 675 26.08 -2.38 -17.19
N GLU A 676 25.25 -2.95 -18.05
CA GLU A 676 24.56 -2.26 -19.14
C GLU A 676 23.41 -1.36 -18.70
N THR A 677 22.95 -1.46 -17.44
CA THR A 677 21.88 -0.64 -16.83
C THR A 677 22.34 0.12 -15.57
N SER A 678 23.53 -0.18 -15.05
CA SER A 678 24.20 0.53 -13.96
C SER A 678 24.92 1.79 -14.44
N GLY A 679 24.85 2.87 -13.67
CA GLY A 679 25.56 4.14 -13.88
C GLY A 679 27.06 4.10 -13.60
N THR A 680 27.58 2.99 -13.05
CA THR A 680 28.97 2.90 -12.58
C THR A 680 29.75 1.85 -13.39
N VAL A 681 30.90 2.23 -13.97
CA VAL A 681 31.85 1.33 -14.62
C VAL A 681 32.64 0.57 -13.55
N CYS A 682 32.00 -0.33 -12.81
CA CYS A 682 32.65 -1.41 -12.04
C CYS A 682 31.58 -2.19 -11.27
N VAL A 683 30.85 -3.09 -11.94
CA VAL A 683 30.03 -4.12 -11.26
C VAL A 683 30.83 -5.42 -11.06
N GLN A 684 32.16 -5.40 -11.31
CA GLN A 684 33.00 -6.60 -11.18
C GLN A 684 33.30 -7.00 -9.72
N GLN A 685 32.94 -6.22 -8.71
CA GLN A 685 33.23 -6.57 -7.31
C GLN A 685 32.01 -6.99 -6.47
N ALA A 686 30.77 -6.74 -6.92
CA ALA A 686 29.57 -7.05 -6.15
C ALA A 686 28.93 -8.41 -6.49
N TYR A 687 29.29 -9.02 -7.63
CA TYR A 687 28.65 -10.24 -8.13
C TYR A 687 29.53 -11.50 -8.06
N HIS A 688 30.72 -11.42 -7.45
CA HIS A 688 31.68 -12.53 -7.53
C HIS A 688 31.32 -13.77 -6.71
N ASP A 689 30.38 -13.68 -5.75
CA ASP A 689 29.98 -14.84 -4.93
C ASP A 689 28.70 -15.56 -5.40
N ASP A 690 27.83 -14.93 -6.19
CA ASP A 690 26.55 -15.54 -6.62
C ASP A 690 26.58 -16.17 -8.03
N ASP A 691 27.52 -15.75 -8.89
CA ASP A 691 27.64 -16.25 -10.26
C ASP A 691 28.17 -17.69 -10.31
N GLU A 692 28.95 -18.13 -9.30
CA GLU A 692 29.42 -19.51 -9.23
C GLU A 692 28.27 -20.50 -8.98
N THR A 693 27.29 -20.12 -8.16
CA THR A 693 26.12 -20.95 -7.85
C THR A 693 25.17 -21.07 -9.04
N TYR A 694 24.98 -19.98 -9.79
CA TYR A 694 24.19 -19.98 -11.02
C TYR A 694 24.89 -20.77 -12.15
N ARG A 695 26.19 -20.56 -12.35
CA ARG A 695 26.99 -21.28 -13.35
C ARG A 695 27.09 -22.78 -13.03
N MET A 696 27.28 -23.14 -11.76
CA MET A 696 27.23 -24.54 -11.30
C MET A 696 25.83 -25.16 -11.39
N GLY A 697 24.77 -24.36 -11.28
CA GLY A 697 23.39 -24.80 -11.48
C GLY A 697 23.06 -25.06 -12.95
N LEU A 698 23.57 -24.21 -13.85
CA LEU A 698 23.43 -24.36 -15.30
C LEU A 698 24.29 -25.51 -15.84
N GLU A 699 25.53 -25.65 -15.37
CA GLU A 699 26.41 -26.78 -15.69
C GLU A 699 25.83 -28.11 -15.17
N ARG A 700 25.21 -28.13 -13.97
CA ARG A 700 24.48 -29.31 -13.48
C ARG A 700 23.26 -29.65 -14.35
N LYS A 701 22.50 -28.65 -14.80
CA LYS A 701 21.36 -28.86 -15.71
C LYS A 701 21.80 -29.35 -17.09
N MET A 702 22.93 -28.85 -17.62
CA MET A 702 23.47 -29.31 -18.91
C MET A 702 24.07 -30.72 -18.81
N ALA A 703 24.79 -31.04 -17.73
CA ALA A 703 25.28 -32.39 -17.48
C ALA A 703 24.14 -33.42 -17.26
N LEU A 704 23.02 -32.99 -16.68
CA LEU A 704 21.80 -33.81 -16.56
C LEU A 704 21.13 -34.08 -17.93
N LEU A 705 21.22 -33.15 -18.87
CA LEU A 705 20.67 -33.29 -20.23
C LEU A 705 21.59 -34.12 -21.14
N GLU A 706 22.90 -34.02 -20.97
CA GLU A 706 23.88 -34.79 -21.75
C GLU A 706 24.11 -36.21 -21.20
N GLY A 707 24.00 -36.39 -19.88
CA GLY A 707 24.11 -37.70 -19.22
C GLY A 707 22.91 -38.63 -19.41
N GLY A 708 21.78 -38.11 -19.91
CA GLY A 708 20.55 -38.87 -20.18
C GLY A 708 20.51 -39.58 -21.54
N LEU A 709 21.53 -39.45 -22.39
CA LEU A 709 21.55 -39.98 -23.76
C LEU A 709 22.64 -41.02 -24.05
N ALA A 710 23.22 -41.64 -23.02
CA ALA A 710 24.21 -42.71 -23.19
C ALA A 710 23.71 -44.04 -22.60
N TYR A 711 22.75 -44.69 -23.28
CA TYR A 711 22.68 -46.16 -23.39
C TYR A 711 21.60 -46.56 -24.41
N MET A 712 21.97 -46.61 -25.69
CA MET A 712 21.64 -47.72 -26.62
C MET A 712 22.19 -47.44 -28.02
N GLN A 713 23.10 -48.30 -28.45
CA GLN A 713 23.44 -48.57 -29.86
C GLN A 713 23.94 -50.03 -29.94
N PRO A 714 24.01 -50.68 -31.13
CA PRO A 714 23.26 -50.48 -32.38
C PRO A 714 22.86 -51.80 -33.10
N ALA A 715 21.94 -51.74 -34.06
CA ALA A 715 21.85 -52.58 -35.29
C ALA A 715 20.57 -52.15 -36.06
N GLY A 716 20.49 -51.90 -37.36
CA GLY A 716 21.40 -51.88 -38.51
C GLY A 716 20.51 -51.90 -39.77
N VAL A 717 20.84 -51.11 -40.81
CA VAL A 717 20.42 -51.20 -42.24
C VAL A 717 18.89 -50.95 -42.49
N ASP A 718 18.37 -50.14 -43.41
CA ASP A 718 18.73 -49.89 -44.82
C ASP A 718 18.11 -48.57 -45.34
N ASP A 719 18.64 -48.09 -46.45
CA ASP A 719 18.18 -46.95 -47.26
C ASP A 719 16.73 -47.15 -47.80
N ARG A 720 15.92 -46.08 -47.77
CA ARG A 720 15.16 -45.55 -48.93
C ARG A 720 14.16 -44.43 -48.56
N ALA A 721 14.06 -43.52 -49.52
CA ALA A 721 12.92 -42.67 -49.87
C ALA A 721 12.81 -41.29 -49.22
N HIS A 722 13.32 -40.31 -49.98
CA HIS A 722 12.76 -38.97 -50.09
C HIS A 722 11.23 -38.98 -50.27
N GLY A 723 10.56 -38.09 -49.55
CA GLY A 723 9.18 -37.68 -49.83
C GLY A 723 8.38 -37.46 -48.55
N ILE A 724 7.68 -36.33 -48.47
CA ILE A 724 6.74 -35.92 -47.41
C ILE A 724 7.37 -35.05 -46.29
N SER A 725 7.88 -33.87 -46.66
CA SER A 725 8.06 -32.72 -45.73
C SER A 725 7.05 -31.58 -45.97
N ARG A 726 5.85 -31.91 -46.47
CA ARG A 726 4.73 -30.98 -46.58
C ARG A 726 3.41 -31.69 -46.28
N LEU A 727 3.05 -31.86 -45.00
CA LEU A 727 1.65 -32.08 -44.59
C LEU A 727 1.32 -31.99 -43.07
N CYS A 728 2.27 -31.70 -42.17
CA CYS A 728 1.96 -31.67 -40.72
C CYS A 728 2.27 -30.34 -40.03
N ARG A 729 1.62 -29.24 -40.47
CA ARG A 729 1.57 -27.96 -39.72
C ARG A 729 0.17 -27.37 -39.56
N GLY A 730 -0.88 -28.18 -39.71
CA GLY A 730 -2.28 -27.69 -39.69
C GLY A 730 -3.20 -28.20 -38.57
N PHE A 731 -2.81 -29.20 -37.77
CA PHE A 731 -3.80 -29.97 -37.00
C PHE A 731 -3.88 -29.68 -35.49
N TYR A 732 -2.96 -28.90 -34.91
CA TYR A 732 -2.93 -28.67 -33.46
C TYR A 732 -3.80 -27.49 -32.96
N PRO A 733 -3.91 -26.33 -33.67
CA PRO A 733 -4.71 -25.21 -33.21
C PRO A 733 -6.23 -25.46 -33.28
N ALA A 734 -6.69 -26.22 -34.27
CA ALA A 734 -8.11 -26.48 -34.50
C ALA A 734 -8.73 -27.42 -33.46
N VAL A 735 -7.98 -28.40 -32.98
CA VAL A 735 -8.45 -29.36 -31.96
C VAL A 735 -8.63 -28.68 -30.60
N LEU A 736 -7.72 -27.78 -30.21
CA LEU A 736 -7.82 -27.00 -28.97
C LEU A 736 -8.97 -25.98 -29.00
N ALA A 737 -9.22 -25.34 -30.14
CA ALA A 737 -10.37 -24.45 -30.31
C ALA A 737 -11.71 -25.21 -30.22
N THR A 738 -11.77 -26.42 -30.79
CA THR A 738 -12.97 -27.27 -30.76
C THR A 738 -13.26 -27.80 -29.36
N LEU A 739 -12.23 -28.20 -28.60
CA LEU A 739 -12.35 -28.60 -27.19
C LEU A 739 -12.84 -27.46 -26.28
N LYS A 740 -12.37 -26.22 -26.50
CA LYS A 740 -12.88 -25.04 -25.77
C LYS A 740 -14.35 -24.77 -26.07
N TYR A 741 -14.78 -24.90 -27.33
CA TYR A 741 -16.18 -24.71 -27.72
C TYR A 741 -17.12 -25.78 -27.14
N ILE A 742 -16.67 -27.03 -27.07
CA ILE A 742 -17.43 -28.13 -26.46
C ILE A 742 -17.59 -27.90 -24.96
N MET A 743 -16.52 -27.53 -24.24
CA MET A 743 -16.57 -27.23 -22.80
C MET A 743 -17.50 -26.05 -22.48
N MET A 744 -17.49 -25.00 -23.30
CA MET A 744 -18.37 -23.84 -23.12
C MET A 744 -19.85 -24.20 -23.37
N SER A 745 -20.10 -25.06 -24.35
CA SER A 745 -21.44 -25.52 -24.70
C SER A 745 -22.05 -26.44 -23.62
N VAL A 746 -21.22 -27.28 -23.00
CA VAL A 746 -21.62 -28.11 -21.85
C VAL A 746 -21.94 -27.23 -20.63
N GLY A 747 -21.14 -26.19 -20.35
CA GLY A 747 -21.41 -25.24 -19.26
C GLY A 747 -22.74 -24.50 -19.42
N ILE A 748 -23.04 -24.03 -20.64
CA ILE A 748 -24.32 -23.37 -20.95
C ILE A 748 -25.50 -24.34 -20.79
N LEU A 749 -25.36 -25.60 -21.23
CA LEU A 749 -26.40 -26.62 -21.08
C LEU A 749 -26.70 -26.91 -19.61
N VAL A 750 -25.67 -27.00 -18.76
CA VAL A 750 -25.83 -27.23 -17.32
C VAL A 750 -26.57 -26.07 -16.65
N LEU A 751 -26.22 -24.82 -17.00
CA LEU A 751 -26.92 -23.63 -16.49
C LEU A 751 -28.39 -23.58 -16.93
N PHE A 752 -28.67 -23.99 -18.17
CA PHE A 752 -30.04 -24.05 -18.70
C PHE A 752 -30.89 -25.11 -17.98
N VAL A 753 -30.31 -26.28 -17.69
CA VAL A 753 -30.96 -27.34 -16.91
C VAL A 753 -31.21 -26.89 -15.47
N LEU A 754 -30.25 -26.19 -14.85
CA LEU A 754 -30.42 -25.63 -13.50
C LEU A 754 -31.54 -24.58 -13.46
N ALA A 755 -31.61 -23.70 -14.46
CA ALA A 755 -32.66 -22.69 -14.57
C ALA A 755 -34.06 -23.32 -14.74
N ILE A 756 -34.16 -24.39 -15.55
CA ILE A 756 -35.42 -25.15 -15.69
C ILE A 756 -35.81 -25.83 -14.37
N PHE A 757 -34.84 -26.36 -13.63
CA PHE A 757 -35.08 -26.99 -12.33
C PHE A 757 -35.58 -25.97 -11.31
N ILE A 758 -34.94 -24.80 -11.23
CA ILE A 758 -35.33 -23.69 -10.34
C ILE A 758 -36.73 -23.17 -10.70
N MET A 759 -37.04 -22.99 -11.99
CA MET A 759 -38.37 -22.57 -12.44
C MET A 759 -39.46 -23.61 -12.16
N ARG A 760 -39.12 -24.91 -12.14
CA ARG A 760 -40.07 -25.97 -11.75
C ARG A 760 -40.32 -26.01 -10.25
N THR A 761 -39.29 -25.80 -9.42
CA THR A 761 -39.45 -25.72 -7.96
C THR A 761 -40.23 -24.48 -7.52
N LEU A 762 -40.13 -23.37 -8.25
CA LEU A 762 -40.87 -22.14 -7.95
C LEU A 762 -42.34 -22.15 -8.43
N LYS A 763 -42.75 -23.14 -9.24
CA LYS A 763 -44.15 -23.32 -9.67
C LYS A 763 -44.94 -24.33 -8.83
N LEU A 764 -44.31 -24.97 -7.85
CA LEU A 764 -44.92 -25.95 -6.95
C LEU A 764 -44.91 -25.50 -5.48
N GLY A 765 -44.65 -24.22 -5.22
CA GLY A 765 -44.71 -23.58 -3.90
C GLY A 765 -45.90 -22.64 -3.78
#